data_AF-A0A3N0WDW3-F1
#
_entry.id   AF-A0A3N0WDW3-F1
#
_cell.length_a   1.000
_cell.length_b   1.000
_cell.length_c   1.000
_cell.angle_alpha   90.00
_cell.angle_beta   90.00
_cell.angle_gamma   90.00
#
_symmetry.space_group_name_H-M   'P 1'
#
loop_
_entity.id
_entity.type
_entity.pdbx_description
1 polymer ?
#
loop_
_entity_poly.entity_id
_entity_poly.type
_entity_poly.pdbx_seq_one_letter_code
_entity_poly.pdbx_strand_id
1 'polypeptide(L)'
;MSTPNLFDFNFQLDLPGQEDFPLNLREQGRTVRDILLKDIQNSESYLILTGFTSLSNLIDIFGTKDYPKLQKLRIVIGFDPDERVSKRLPHYTLPTEIKNYWVKQNVSIRLCGPILNIIEKINNGTYHFKAKDRLHAKIYVGDTAAILGSSNFSKSGTISQTEANIRVEAFNNKEKEQYADIKRVAEYYYGVADDYNEHLIELFSKLFKDATWEEALARAIAEILESKWMQDYPVLYQALITHNLWPSQKIGIARAMKIIQDQGRVLVADPMGSGKTKFATALAYTLFHWLWENGRKDRSNALIICPKQVMENWEREQEHFALYNKIESMGRLSLGLDKNQRTLQKSIQNSDILVIDEAHNYLHPGSKRSKAIIPKGSSHVILSTATPINKKVDDLLRLIELLDIDNLSDDDLNTYLELRKNKRKGIDKKHLENLKKYVNQFIVRRTKKELNKMIEREPEQYKNKLEHTCKYPKTSSVVYTTGETESDKKIADQILSLTQQLKGIHYLQNLKIPDYIHTKEEKIIYIKQRFTSATALAAYMVRVNLRSSHCALYEYLHGTNAANEKFFLNSTKNPSGNILNKITACKATVPKCSIENDLFDEEQKWLYDKTLYEDACNIEINIYDRIGQLAELLSGEREESKVNTLIKSIKEHKKILAFDSTVITLDYLHKLLQEKQIKARTIVAAGHNTRDRSQVMQLFALGNQSEERLIALCSDAMSEGINLQDASCLILLDMPSVLRVIEQRIGRLERMDCEHEEITVMWPDDSEEFSLNGDRRMIDTLLITENLIGNNVGIPETIYNKHLKNNFNTQNLINAYNEFTQEEYEWEGVRDSTQDLYNLIEGKDALIDHITYEMYKDVYETVKTAISFVQSDKNWCFFSFRGSTAKSPKWLFIDEKNKGYTDFSEITIKLKTYLVKDNIIQRKWQEVDTPSIMTKIIYRLRKQEKALLPWKKRRALEQGEKILNYHYEKIFKSSTEKIKAKKLLALFNPENKEDNYVDLDHFADLWLEIFIPELDKLKAQKTRRRKIYTLRDLNYRNVHISIDKLDWLLENCQYASTLDEMVSACIIGIKSL
;
A
#
# COMPACT_ATOMS: atom_id res chain seq x y z
N MET A 1 -2.61 65.95 -52.82
CA MET A 1 -2.11 65.10 -51.72
C MET A 1 -1.66 63.80 -52.33
N SER A 2 -0.35 63.54 -52.33
CA SER A 2 0.29 62.36 -52.89
C SER A 2 -0.07 61.11 -52.07
N THR A 3 -0.51 60.06 -52.75
CA THR A 3 -0.66 58.71 -52.18
C THR A 3 0.68 58.23 -51.60
N PRO A 4 0.73 57.65 -50.38
CA PRO A 4 1.97 57.12 -49.81
C PRO A 4 2.55 56.01 -50.70
N ASN A 5 3.87 55.94 -50.79
CA ASN A 5 4.58 54.90 -51.54
C ASN A 5 4.71 53.63 -50.68
N LEU A 6 4.79 52.46 -51.30
CA LEU A 6 4.78 51.14 -50.64
C LEU A 6 5.94 50.92 -49.64
N PHE A 7 6.93 51.82 -49.65
CA PHE A 7 8.18 51.74 -48.87
C PHE A 7 8.22 52.68 -47.65
N ASP A 8 7.17 53.49 -47.42
CA ASP A 8 7.08 54.39 -46.26
C ASP A 8 6.44 53.73 -45.02
N PHE A 9 6.01 52.47 -45.12
CA PHE A 9 5.36 51.74 -44.03
C PHE A 9 6.39 51.07 -43.11
N ASN A 10 6.37 51.41 -41.82
CA ASN A 10 7.06 50.60 -40.82
C ASN A 10 6.23 49.34 -40.54
N PHE A 11 6.55 48.24 -41.23
CA PHE A 11 5.88 46.95 -41.10
C PHE A 11 5.92 46.34 -39.68
N GLN A 12 6.67 46.93 -38.74
CA GLN A 12 6.66 46.55 -37.31
C GLN A 12 5.69 47.39 -36.46
N LEU A 13 5.16 48.53 -36.95
CA LEU A 13 4.35 49.47 -36.15
C LEU A 13 3.04 49.92 -36.80
N ASP A 14 2.95 49.99 -38.13
CA ASP A 14 1.78 50.51 -38.86
C ASP A 14 0.93 49.39 -39.49
N LEU A 15 0.45 48.47 -38.65
CA LEU A 15 -0.52 47.46 -39.08
C LEU A 15 -1.93 48.06 -39.20
N PRO A 16 -2.76 47.58 -40.14
CA PRO A 16 -4.13 48.06 -40.31
C PRO A 16 -4.96 47.90 -39.02
N GLY A 17 -6.05 48.67 -38.93
CA GLY A 17 -6.93 48.68 -37.78
C GLY A 17 -7.57 47.30 -37.53
N GLN A 18 -7.69 46.92 -36.26
CA GLN A 18 -8.29 45.65 -35.84
C GLN A 18 -9.77 45.52 -36.26
N GLU A 19 -10.46 46.65 -36.44
CA GLU A 19 -11.89 46.70 -36.85
C GLU A 19 -12.10 46.35 -38.34
N ASP A 20 -11.07 46.51 -39.17
CA ASP A 20 -11.09 46.20 -40.61
C ASP A 20 -10.36 44.88 -40.90
N PHE A 21 -9.25 44.63 -40.20
CA PHE A 21 -8.43 43.42 -40.32
C PHE A 21 -8.22 42.81 -38.94
N PRO A 22 -9.11 41.91 -38.48
CA PRO A 22 -8.94 41.24 -37.20
C PRO A 22 -7.71 40.32 -37.20
N LEU A 23 -6.74 40.61 -36.32
CA LEU A 23 -5.49 39.85 -36.16
C LEU A 23 -5.30 39.37 -34.71
N ASN A 24 -4.45 38.35 -34.51
CA ASN A 24 -3.99 37.92 -33.19
C ASN A 24 -2.55 38.39 -32.97
N LEU A 25 -2.36 39.43 -32.17
CA LEU A 25 -1.04 39.99 -31.82
C LEU A 25 -0.94 40.17 -30.32
N ARG A 26 -0.30 39.19 -29.66
CA ARG A 26 -0.15 39.16 -28.19
C ARG A 26 0.56 40.40 -27.64
N GLU A 27 1.57 40.91 -28.36
CA GLU A 27 2.36 42.08 -27.95
C GLU A 27 1.54 43.38 -27.95
N GLN A 28 0.45 43.44 -28.73
CA GLN A 28 -0.41 44.62 -28.85
C GLN A 28 -1.79 44.43 -28.21
N GLY A 29 -2.03 43.30 -27.53
CA GLY A 29 -3.32 42.98 -26.89
C GLY A 29 -4.49 42.87 -27.88
N ARG A 30 -4.22 42.58 -29.15
CA ARG A 30 -5.25 42.46 -30.21
C ARG A 30 -5.61 41.00 -30.44
N THR A 31 -6.90 40.65 -30.38
CA THR A 31 -7.38 39.30 -30.73
C THR A 31 -8.56 39.34 -31.69
N VAL A 32 -8.65 38.34 -32.57
CA VAL A 32 -9.80 38.13 -33.45
C VAL A 32 -11.07 37.89 -32.63
N ARG A 33 -10.92 37.20 -31.49
CA ARG A 33 -12.02 36.89 -30.56
C ARG A 33 -12.77 38.13 -30.11
N ASP A 34 -12.08 39.23 -29.80
CA ASP A 34 -12.71 40.44 -29.28
C ASP A 34 -13.68 41.07 -30.30
N ILE A 35 -13.26 41.15 -31.57
CA ILE A 35 -14.10 41.67 -32.67
C ILE A 35 -15.27 40.74 -32.94
N LEU A 36 -15.00 39.43 -33.01
CA LEU A 36 -16.03 38.44 -33.29
C LEU A 36 -17.12 38.45 -32.18
N LEU A 37 -16.72 38.52 -30.91
CA LEU A 37 -17.67 38.61 -29.79
C LEU A 37 -18.49 39.91 -29.80
N LYS A 38 -17.90 41.03 -30.25
CA LYS A 38 -18.58 42.31 -30.43
C LYS A 38 -19.63 42.22 -31.55
N ASP A 39 -19.31 41.58 -32.66
CA ASP A 39 -20.24 41.38 -33.77
C ASP A 39 -21.40 40.43 -33.41
N ILE A 40 -21.12 39.34 -32.66
CA ILE A 40 -22.16 38.44 -32.13
C ILE A 40 -23.11 39.20 -31.20
N GLN A 41 -22.58 40.02 -30.27
CA GLN A 41 -23.41 40.76 -29.31
C GLN A 41 -24.35 41.78 -29.97
N ASN A 42 -23.99 42.27 -31.15
CA ASN A 42 -24.72 43.32 -31.85
C ASN A 42 -25.65 42.82 -32.96
N SER A 43 -25.69 41.50 -33.22
CA SER A 43 -26.53 40.91 -34.27
C SER A 43 -27.74 40.18 -33.68
N GLU A 44 -28.88 40.25 -34.37
CA GLU A 44 -30.07 39.42 -34.15
C GLU A 44 -29.92 38.05 -34.78
N SER A 45 -29.28 37.96 -35.95
CA SER A 45 -28.94 36.70 -36.62
C SER A 45 -27.44 36.61 -36.90
N TYR A 46 -26.82 35.51 -36.50
CA TYR A 46 -25.40 35.27 -36.76
C TYR A 46 -25.15 33.89 -37.38
N LEU A 47 -24.32 33.85 -38.43
CA LEU A 47 -23.93 32.62 -39.15
C LEU A 47 -22.42 32.39 -39.03
N ILE A 48 -22.03 31.21 -38.56
CA ILE A 48 -20.64 30.78 -38.43
C ILE A 48 -20.41 29.58 -39.34
N LEU A 49 -19.49 29.71 -40.28
CA LEU A 49 -18.92 28.59 -41.03
C LEU A 49 -17.49 28.40 -40.57
N THR A 50 -17.20 27.25 -40.00
CA THR A 50 -15.85 26.95 -39.51
C THR A 50 -15.42 25.57 -39.97
N GLY A 51 -14.19 25.45 -40.45
CA GLY A 51 -13.62 24.16 -40.84
C GLY A 51 -13.25 23.29 -39.66
N PHE A 52 -13.01 23.89 -38.49
CA PHE A 52 -12.76 23.18 -37.25
C PHE A 52 -13.20 24.02 -36.06
N THR A 53 -13.79 23.40 -35.03
CA THR A 53 -14.03 24.01 -33.72
C THR A 53 -14.00 22.94 -32.66
N SER A 54 -13.57 23.30 -31.44
CA SER A 54 -13.69 22.40 -30.29
C SER A 54 -15.04 22.59 -29.63
N LEU A 55 -15.62 21.49 -29.13
CA LEU A 55 -16.86 21.54 -28.35
C LEU A 55 -16.72 22.48 -27.14
N SER A 56 -15.56 22.44 -26.47
CA SER A 56 -15.24 23.34 -25.37
C SER A 56 -15.32 24.82 -25.76
N ASN A 57 -14.93 25.20 -26.98
CA ASN A 57 -15.01 26.58 -27.45
C ASN A 57 -16.45 27.00 -27.74
N LEU A 58 -17.25 26.12 -28.35
CA LEU A 58 -18.68 26.36 -28.57
C LEU A 58 -19.41 26.55 -27.23
N ILE A 59 -19.15 25.67 -26.26
CA ILE A 59 -19.74 25.74 -24.93
C ILE A 59 -19.31 27.00 -24.18
N ASP A 60 -18.02 27.34 -24.23
CA ASP A 60 -17.46 28.52 -23.57
C ASP A 60 -18.13 29.80 -24.10
N ILE A 61 -18.31 29.92 -25.41
CA ILE A 61 -18.87 31.13 -26.01
C ILE A 61 -20.40 31.17 -25.87
N PHE A 62 -21.10 30.11 -26.25
CA PHE A 62 -22.57 30.15 -26.39
C PHE A 62 -23.36 29.51 -25.23
N GLY A 63 -22.69 28.72 -24.40
CA GLY A 63 -23.31 28.06 -23.24
C GLY A 63 -23.16 28.87 -21.94
N THR A 64 -22.04 29.55 -21.74
CA THR A 64 -21.75 30.25 -20.46
C THR A 64 -22.38 31.64 -20.35
N LYS A 65 -22.57 32.32 -21.49
CA LYS A 65 -23.09 33.68 -21.56
C LYS A 65 -24.26 33.73 -22.54
N ASP A 66 -25.33 34.40 -22.13
CA ASP A 66 -26.43 34.72 -23.02
C ASP A 66 -26.16 36.01 -23.79
N TYR A 67 -26.63 36.03 -25.04
CA TYR A 67 -26.53 37.17 -25.95
C TYR A 67 -27.96 37.70 -26.16
N PRO A 68 -28.42 38.71 -25.40
CA PRO A 68 -29.84 39.07 -25.36
C PRO A 68 -30.43 39.52 -26.70
N LYS A 69 -29.59 40.08 -27.59
CA LYS A 69 -30.00 40.50 -28.94
C LYS A 69 -30.07 39.34 -29.93
N LEU A 70 -29.30 38.27 -29.71
CA LEU A 70 -29.14 37.18 -30.67
C LEU A 70 -30.33 36.22 -30.61
N GLN A 71 -31.24 36.36 -31.57
CA GLN A 71 -32.44 35.54 -31.70
C GLN A 71 -32.19 34.26 -32.52
N LYS A 72 -31.22 34.29 -33.44
CA LYS A 72 -30.92 33.15 -34.32
C LYS A 72 -29.42 32.96 -34.52
N LEU A 73 -28.89 31.85 -34.02
CA LEU A 73 -27.50 31.43 -34.26
C LEU A 73 -27.47 30.22 -35.17
N ARG A 74 -26.68 30.30 -36.25
CA ARG A 74 -26.50 29.23 -37.21
C ARG A 74 -25.03 28.87 -37.29
N ILE A 75 -24.67 27.60 -37.11
CA ILE A 75 -23.28 27.14 -37.14
C ILE A 75 -23.18 25.95 -38.09
N VAL A 76 -22.24 26.01 -39.03
CA VAL A 76 -21.82 24.85 -39.84
C VAL A 76 -20.41 24.46 -39.44
N ILE A 77 -20.27 23.20 -39.04
CA ILE A 77 -19.00 22.62 -38.62
C ILE A 77 -18.47 21.73 -39.75
N GLY A 78 -17.26 22.04 -40.21
CA GLY A 78 -16.45 21.15 -41.02
C GLY A 78 -15.56 20.24 -40.18
N PHE A 79 -15.00 19.22 -40.82
CA PHE A 79 -13.96 18.37 -40.25
C PHE A 79 -13.06 17.89 -41.39
N ASP A 80 -11.74 17.98 -41.20
CA ASP A 80 -10.73 17.48 -42.14
C ASP A 80 -9.73 16.65 -41.32
N PRO A 81 -9.90 15.32 -41.23
CA PRO A 81 -8.97 14.49 -40.49
C PRO A 81 -7.65 14.41 -41.27
N ASP A 82 -6.62 15.02 -40.72
CA ASP A 82 -5.26 14.98 -41.25
C ASP A 82 -4.81 13.51 -41.46
N GLU A 83 -4.69 13.08 -42.73
CA GLU A 83 -4.18 11.76 -43.12
C GLU A 83 -2.67 11.66 -42.84
N ARG A 84 -2.30 11.40 -41.59
CA ARG A 84 -1.00 10.81 -41.24
C ARG A 84 -1.13 9.69 -40.23
N VAL A 85 -1.89 8.65 -40.57
CA VAL A 85 -1.76 7.34 -39.92
C VAL A 85 -1.71 6.26 -41.00
N SER A 86 -0.57 5.59 -41.11
CA SER A 86 -0.24 4.57 -42.11
C SER A 86 -0.97 3.23 -41.91
N LYS A 87 -2.25 3.23 -41.54
CA LYS A 87 -3.10 2.03 -41.53
C LYS A 87 -4.51 2.41 -42.00
N ARG A 88 -5.01 1.70 -43.02
CA ARG A 88 -6.41 1.78 -43.49
C ARG A 88 -7.36 1.58 -42.30
N LEU A 89 -7.89 2.67 -41.77
CA LEU A 89 -9.01 2.64 -40.84
C LEU A 89 -10.31 2.53 -41.66
N PRO A 90 -11.34 1.88 -41.11
CA PRO A 90 -12.67 1.88 -41.74
C PRO A 90 -13.17 3.33 -41.87
N HIS A 91 -13.71 3.70 -43.04
CA HIS A 91 -14.37 4.99 -43.24
C HIS A 91 -15.62 5.04 -42.35
N TYR A 92 -15.65 6.00 -41.42
CA TYR A 92 -16.82 6.31 -40.61
C TYR A 92 -17.58 7.48 -41.27
N THR A 93 -18.87 7.63 -40.98
CA THR A 93 -19.61 8.85 -41.36
C THR A 93 -19.12 10.03 -40.52
N LEU A 94 -19.14 11.26 -41.06
CA LEU A 94 -18.71 12.48 -40.35
C LEU A 94 -19.34 12.62 -38.93
N PRO A 95 -20.66 12.36 -38.72
CA PRO A 95 -21.24 12.32 -37.38
C PRO A 95 -20.58 11.30 -36.44
N THR A 96 -20.19 10.14 -36.96
CA THR A 96 -19.54 9.07 -36.20
C THR A 96 -18.09 9.43 -35.87
N GLU A 97 -17.37 10.10 -36.76
CA GLU A 97 -16.02 10.60 -36.50
C GLU A 97 -16.01 11.70 -35.44
N ILE A 98 -16.92 12.68 -35.55
CA ILE A 98 -17.10 13.75 -34.55
C ILE A 98 -17.47 13.14 -33.19
N LYS A 99 -18.41 12.19 -33.18
CA LYS A 99 -18.81 11.46 -31.97
C LYS A 99 -17.64 10.69 -31.35
N ASN A 100 -16.91 9.89 -32.12
CA ASN A 100 -15.78 9.12 -31.61
C ASN A 100 -14.61 10.00 -31.15
N TYR A 101 -14.37 11.12 -31.82
CA TYR A 101 -13.33 12.08 -31.45
C TYR A 101 -13.68 12.80 -30.13
N TRP A 102 -14.93 13.24 -29.94
CA TRP A 102 -15.34 13.96 -28.74
C TRP A 102 -15.65 13.05 -27.55
N VAL A 103 -16.17 11.84 -27.76
CA VAL A 103 -16.36 10.83 -26.69
C VAL A 103 -15.03 10.39 -26.08
N LYS A 104 -13.93 10.42 -26.84
CA LYS A 104 -12.58 10.14 -26.30
C LYS A 104 -12.01 11.27 -25.44
N GLN A 105 -12.57 12.49 -25.51
CA GLN A 105 -12.10 13.64 -24.73
C GLN A 105 -12.90 13.73 -23.42
N ASN A 106 -12.21 13.82 -22.28
CA ASN A 106 -12.88 13.98 -20.98
C ASN A 106 -13.59 15.34 -20.92
N VAL A 107 -14.85 15.35 -20.49
CA VAL A 107 -15.63 16.58 -20.42
C VAL A 107 -15.76 17.03 -18.97
N SER A 108 -15.29 18.24 -18.68
CA SER A 108 -15.38 18.86 -17.36
C SER A 108 -16.82 18.99 -16.88
N ILE A 109 -17.05 18.72 -15.58
CA ILE A 109 -18.32 19.01 -14.90
C ILE A 109 -18.69 20.50 -14.93
N ARG A 110 -17.73 21.40 -15.19
CA ARG A 110 -17.97 22.84 -15.42
C ARG A 110 -18.87 23.08 -16.62
N LEU A 111 -18.81 22.20 -17.61
CA LEU A 111 -19.51 22.36 -18.88
C LEU A 111 -20.96 21.86 -18.82
N CYS A 112 -21.39 21.18 -17.75
CA CYS A 112 -22.75 20.63 -17.64
C CYS A 112 -23.83 21.71 -17.78
N GLY A 113 -23.78 22.77 -16.97
CA GLY A 113 -24.74 23.88 -17.06
C GLY A 113 -24.75 24.56 -18.44
N PRO A 114 -23.58 24.98 -18.95
CA PRO A 114 -23.46 25.52 -20.31
C PRO A 114 -23.97 24.59 -21.43
N ILE A 115 -23.79 23.28 -21.32
CA ILE A 115 -24.30 22.29 -22.29
C ILE A 115 -25.83 22.22 -22.25
N LEU A 116 -26.43 22.18 -21.05
CA LEU A 116 -27.89 22.21 -20.92
C LEU A 116 -28.48 23.47 -21.55
N ASN A 117 -27.85 24.63 -21.34
CA ASN A 117 -28.27 25.89 -21.97
C ASN A 117 -28.24 25.80 -23.50
N ILE A 118 -27.20 25.16 -24.08
CA ILE A 118 -27.14 24.92 -25.52
C ILE A 118 -28.27 23.99 -25.98
N ILE A 119 -28.50 22.87 -25.28
CA ILE A 119 -29.59 21.93 -25.62
C ILE A 119 -30.96 22.64 -25.57
N GLU A 120 -31.21 23.45 -24.54
CA GLU A 120 -32.43 24.24 -24.40
C GLU A 120 -32.61 25.23 -25.56
N LYS A 121 -31.55 25.94 -25.94
CA LYS A 121 -31.58 26.87 -27.09
C LYS A 121 -31.73 26.18 -28.44
N ILE A 122 -31.24 24.94 -28.59
CA ILE A 122 -31.51 24.11 -29.78
C ILE A 122 -33.00 23.72 -29.80
N ASN A 123 -33.53 23.24 -28.67
CA ASN A 123 -34.93 22.82 -28.56
C ASN A 123 -35.92 23.99 -28.75
N ASN A 124 -35.57 25.18 -28.27
CA ASN A 124 -36.33 26.41 -28.46
C ASN A 124 -36.17 27.02 -29.86
N GLY A 125 -35.34 26.43 -30.72
CA GLY A 125 -35.12 26.88 -32.10
C GLY A 125 -34.30 28.16 -32.24
N THR A 126 -33.61 28.60 -31.18
CA THR A 126 -32.69 29.75 -31.22
C THR A 126 -31.37 29.37 -31.89
N TYR A 127 -30.86 28.16 -31.62
CA TYR A 127 -29.57 27.66 -32.12
C TYR A 127 -29.76 26.52 -33.14
N HIS A 128 -29.07 26.61 -34.27
CA HIS A 128 -29.11 25.60 -35.33
C HIS A 128 -27.70 25.19 -35.75
N PHE A 129 -27.40 23.91 -35.57
CA PHE A 129 -26.13 23.29 -35.94
C PHE A 129 -26.29 22.43 -37.18
N LYS A 130 -25.36 22.59 -38.10
CA LYS A 130 -25.22 21.77 -39.29
C LYS A 130 -23.80 21.26 -39.42
N ALA A 131 -23.62 20.16 -40.15
CA ALA A 131 -22.31 19.59 -40.45
C ALA A 131 -22.11 19.48 -41.96
N LYS A 132 -20.87 19.67 -42.42
CA LYS A 132 -20.52 19.48 -43.83
C LYS A 132 -19.16 18.85 -43.99
N ASP A 133 -19.11 17.73 -44.70
CA ASP A 133 -17.86 17.05 -45.02
C ASP A 133 -16.97 17.90 -45.93
N ARG A 134 -15.65 17.87 -45.68
CA ARG A 134 -14.61 18.64 -46.41
C ARG A 134 -14.82 20.16 -46.44
N LEU A 135 -15.55 20.72 -45.47
CA LEU A 135 -15.68 22.15 -45.32
C LEU A 135 -14.47 22.71 -44.58
N HIS A 136 -13.65 23.55 -45.23
CA HIS A 136 -12.53 24.26 -44.59
C HIS A 136 -12.74 25.79 -44.56
N ALA A 137 -13.99 26.26 -44.66
CA ALA A 137 -14.33 27.68 -44.65
C ALA A 137 -14.15 28.30 -43.25
N LYS A 138 -13.77 29.59 -43.20
CA LYS A 138 -13.78 30.41 -41.97
C LYS A 138 -14.49 31.72 -42.27
N ILE A 139 -15.81 31.70 -42.12
CA ILE A 139 -16.69 32.80 -42.49
C ILE A 139 -17.63 33.08 -41.32
N TYR A 140 -17.72 34.34 -40.91
CA TYR A 140 -18.58 34.79 -39.82
C TYR A 140 -19.45 35.93 -40.33
N VAL A 141 -20.76 35.80 -40.27
CA VAL A 141 -21.69 36.79 -40.86
C VAL A 141 -22.71 37.21 -39.82
N GLY A 142 -22.68 38.48 -39.44
CA GLY A 142 -23.69 39.14 -38.63
C GLY A 142 -24.54 40.11 -39.45
N ASP A 143 -25.38 40.88 -38.77
CA ASP A 143 -26.28 41.84 -39.41
C ASP A 143 -25.56 43.09 -39.89
N THR A 144 -24.49 43.48 -39.18
CA THR A 144 -23.74 44.71 -39.44
C THR A 144 -22.44 44.49 -40.21
N ALA A 145 -21.83 43.30 -40.10
CA ALA A 145 -20.54 43.00 -40.71
C ALA A 145 -20.35 41.49 -41.00
N ALA A 146 -19.40 41.18 -41.87
CA ALA A 146 -18.95 39.83 -42.17
C ALA A 146 -17.42 39.73 -42.11
N ILE A 147 -16.90 38.63 -41.56
CA ILE A 147 -15.47 38.32 -41.47
C ILE A 147 -15.18 37.09 -42.33
N LEU A 148 -14.14 37.18 -43.14
CA LEU A 148 -13.61 36.09 -43.96
C LEU A 148 -12.09 36.02 -43.77
N GLY A 149 -11.52 34.83 -43.58
CA GLY A 149 -10.07 34.71 -43.43
C GLY A 149 -9.56 33.32 -43.10
N SER A 150 -8.47 33.27 -42.33
CA SER A 150 -7.80 32.04 -41.92
C SER A 150 -8.20 31.52 -40.54
N SER A 151 -8.80 32.36 -39.68
CA SER A 151 -9.09 32.01 -38.29
C SER A 151 -10.24 31.03 -38.16
N ASN A 152 -9.94 29.77 -37.80
CA ASN A 152 -10.98 28.83 -37.38
C ASN A 152 -11.65 29.30 -36.08
N PHE A 153 -12.90 28.88 -35.87
CA PHE A 153 -13.67 29.20 -34.67
C PHE A 153 -13.20 28.33 -33.48
N SER A 154 -11.93 28.45 -33.10
CA SER A 154 -11.31 27.73 -31.99
C SER A 154 -10.57 28.72 -31.08
N LYS A 155 -10.26 28.32 -29.84
CA LYS A 155 -9.39 29.15 -28.97
C LYS A 155 -8.05 29.46 -29.64
N SER A 156 -7.48 28.50 -30.37
CA SER A 156 -6.20 28.69 -31.04
C SER A 156 -6.31 29.73 -32.17
N GLY A 157 -7.30 29.61 -33.03
CA GLY A 157 -7.50 30.47 -34.20
C GLY A 157 -8.01 31.86 -33.85
N THR A 158 -8.74 32.02 -32.73
CA THR A 158 -9.31 33.33 -32.36
C THR A 158 -8.45 34.14 -31.38
N ILE A 159 -7.42 33.53 -30.76
CA ILE A 159 -6.60 34.17 -29.71
C ILE A 159 -5.09 34.05 -29.95
N SER A 160 -4.59 32.86 -30.32
CA SER A 160 -3.15 32.57 -30.21
C SER A 160 -2.40 32.43 -31.52
N GLN A 161 -3.00 31.83 -32.54
CA GLN A 161 -2.35 31.61 -33.84
C GLN A 161 -2.23 32.95 -34.56
N THR A 162 -1.17 33.14 -35.32
CA THR A 162 -1.05 34.29 -36.23
C THR A 162 -2.00 34.07 -37.40
N GLU A 163 -2.92 35.01 -37.60
CA GLU A 163 -4.05 34.84 -38.49
C GLU A 163 -4.23 36.07 -39.38
N ALA A 164 -4.82 35.89 -40.55
CA ALA A 164 -5.15 36.96 -41.48
C ALA A 164 -6.65 36.90 -41.81
N ASN A 165 -7.38 37.96 -41.43
CA ASN A 165 -8.79 38.08 -41.72
C ASN A 165 -9.10 39.47 -42.28
N ILE A 166 -10.16 39.55 -43.07
CA ILE A 166 -10.80 40.80 -43.47
C ILE A 166 -12.20 40.85 -42.86
N ARG A 167 -12.58 42.02 -42.35
CA ARG A 167 -13.93 42.35 -41.88
C ARG A 167 -14.51 43.42 -42.79
N VAL A 168 -15.70 43.17 -43.33
CA VAL A 168 -16.42 44.09 -44.22
C VAL A 168 -17.76 44.49 -43.63
N GLU A 169 -18.13 45.76 -43.75
CA GLU A 169 -19.36 46.29 -43.15
C GLU A 169 -20.53 46.38 -44.13
N ALA A 170 -21.73 46.05 -43.67
CA ALA A 170 -22.94 46.04 -44.49
C ALA A 170 -23.41 47.46 -44.89
N PHE A 171 -23.10 48.46 -44.06
CA PHE A 171 -23.57 49.84 -44.24
C PHE A 171 -22.53 50.77 -44.88
N ASN A 172 -21.33 50.26 -45.19
CA ASN A 172 -20.30 51.02 -45.88
C ASN A 172 -20.51 50.93 -47.40
N ASN A 173 -20.68 52.08 -48.07
CA ASN A 173 -20.98 52.16 -49.49
C ASN A 173 -19.95 51.47 -50.40
N LYS A 174 -18.70 51.30 -49.96
CA LYS A 174 -17.65 50.61 -50.73
C LYS A 174 -17.61 49.09 -50.52
N GLU A 175 -18.11 48.61 -49.38
CA GLU A 175 -17.97 47.22 -48.93
C GLU A 175 -19.29 46.45 -48.99
N LYS A 176 -20.41 47.15 -49.17
CA LYS A 176 -21.76 46.58 -49.21
C LYS A 176 -21.91 45.40 -50.18
N GLU A 177 -21.32 45.50 -51.37
CA GLU A 177 -21.33 44.41 -52.36
C GLU A 177 -20.52 43.20 -51.87
N GLN A 178 -19.33 43.43 -51.31
CA GLN A 178 -18.48 42.37 -50.75
C GLN A 178 -19.16 41.67 -49.57
N TYR A 179 -19.80 42.42 -48.67
CA TYR A 179 -20.61 41.85 -47.60
C TYR A 179 -21.74 40.97 -48.17
N ALA A 180 -22.46 41.46 -49.18
CA ALA A 180 -23.55 40.72 -49.81
C ALA A 180 -23.07 39.44 -50.53
N ASP A 181 -21.89 39.45 -51.14
CA ASP A 181 -21.25 38.28 -51.73
C ASP A 181 -20.82 37.27 -50.67
N ILE A 182 -20.11 37.71 -49.62
CA ILE A 182 -19.68 36.83 -48.51
C ILE A 182 -20.90 36.20 -47.83
N LYS A 183 -21.96 36.97 -47.59
CA LYS A 183 -23.22 36.47 -47.04
C LYS A 183 -23.86 35.44 -47.97
N ARG A 184 -23.91 35.67 -49.29
CA ARG A 184 -24.44 34.69 -50.25
C ARG A 184 -23.65 33.37 -50.24
N VAL A 185 -22.33 33.45 -50.21
CA VAL A 185 -21.46 32.26 -50.09
C VAL A 185 -21.75 31.53 -48.79
N ALA A 186 -21.89 32.27 -47.67
CA ALA A 186 -22.14 31.67 -46.38
C ALA A 186 -23.51 30.95 -46.32
N GLU A 187 -24.56 31.59 -46.84
CA GLU A 187 -25.91 31.03 -46.91
C GLU A 187 -25.98 29.81 -47.84
N TYR A 188 -25.24 29.82 -48.95
CA TYR A 188 -25.13 28.65 -49.83
C TYR A 188 -24.59 27.44 -49.08
N TYR A 189 -23.45 27.60 -48.38
CA TYR A 189 -22.84 26.51 -47.62
C TYR A 189 -23.73 26.05 -46.46
N TYR A 190 -24.45 26.95 -45.81
CA TYR A 190 -25.45 26.58 -44.80
C TYR A 190 -26.62 25.79 -45.41
N GLY A 191 -27.06 26.14 -46.62
CA GLY A 191 -28.13 25.45 -47.34
C GLY A 191 -27.78 24.01 -47.73
N VAL A 192 -26.54 23.78 -48.21
CA VAL A 192 -26.06 22.45 -48.65
C VAL A 192 -25.46 21.58 -47.53
N ALA A 193 -25.47 22.08 -46.29
CA ALA A 193 -25.03 21.35 -45.10
C ALA A 193 -26.19 20.58 -44.44
N ASP A 194 -25.84 19.45 -43.82
CA ASP A 194 -26.78 18.52 -43.23
C ASP A 194 -27.13 18.95 -41.79
N ASP A 195 -28.38 18.74 -41.37
CA ASP A 195 -28.81 19.03 -39.99
C ASP A 195 -28.05 18.14 -38.99
N TYR A 196 -27.51 18.77 -37.94
CA TYR A 196 -26.71 18.11 -36.93
C TYR A 196 -27.27 18.28 -35.50
N ASN A 197 -28.44 18.91 -35.35
CA ASN A 197 -29.03 19.18 -34.03
C ASN A 197 -29.28 17.90 -33.21
N GLU A 198 -29.97 16.91 -33.77
CA GLU A 198 -30.28 15.65 -33.06
C GLU A 198 -29.01 14.88 -32.69
N HIS A 199 -28.05 14.79 -33.61
CA HIS A 199 -26.76 14.13 -33.38
C HIS A 199 -25.93 14.85 -32.30
N LEU A 200 -25.99 16.18 -32.25
CA LEU A 200 -25.30 16.98 -31.24
C LEU A 200 -25.97 16.83 -29.86
N ILE A 201 -27.30 16.79 -29.79
CA ILE A 201 -28.03 16.48 -28.56
C ILE A 201 -27.72 15.06 -28.09
N GLU A 202 -27.74 14.07 -29.00
CA GLU A 202 -27.36 12.68 -28.68
C GLU A 202 -25.93 12.64 -28.13
N LEU A 203 -24.99 13.35 -28.77
CA LEU A 203 -23.61 13.47 -28.31
C LEU A 203 -23.54 14.08 -26.91
N PHE A 204 -24.17 15.22 -26.65
CA PHE A 204 -24.21 15.83 -25.31
C PHE A 204 -24.86 14.93 -24.25
N SER A 205 -25.94 14.23 -24.60
CA SER A 205 -26.62 13.27 -23.72
C SER A 205 -25.79 12.01 -23.44
N LYS A 206 -24.86 11.65 -24.34
CA LYS A 206 -23.86 10.61 -24.11
C LYS A 206 -22.71 11.10 -23.23
N LEU A 207 -22.42 12.40 -23.21
CA LEU A 207 -21.36 12.95 -22.37
C LEU A 207 -21.75 13.01 -20.88
N PHE A 208 -23.05 13.11 -20.57
CA PHE A 208 -23.55 13.28 -19.19
C PHE A 208 -24.85 12.51 -18.93
N LYS A 209 -25.01 11.94 -17.72
CA LYS A 209 -26.26 11.30 -17.28
C LYS A 209 -26.79 11.98 -16.03
N ASP A 210 -28.07 12.33 -16.04
CA ASP A 210 -28.84 12.59 -14.82
C ASP A 210 -29.01 11.24 -14.10
N ALA A 211 -28.19 11.04 -13.06
CA ALA A 211 -28.07 9.77 -12.37
C ALA A 211 -28.70 9.86 -10.99
N THR A 212 -29.30 8.77 -10.51
CA THR A 212 -29.71 8.71 -9.11
C THR A 212 -28.49 8.65 -8.20
N TRP A 213 -28.66 8.96 -6.90
CA TRP A 213 -27.53 8.87 -5.97
C TRP A 213 -27.03 7.42 -5.81
N GLU A 214 -27.89 6.42 -5.94
CA GLU A 214 -27.55 4.99 -5.93
C GLU A 214 -26.67 4.64 -7.13
N GLU A 215 -27.04 5.10 -8.33
CA GLU A 215 -26.26 4.88 -9.55
C GLU A 215 -24.89 5.56 -9.48
N ALA A 216 -24.84 6.82 -9.00
CA ALA A 216 -23.61 7.56 -8.83
C ALA A 216 -22.68 6.87 -7.81
N LEU A 217 -23.24 6.33 -6.72
CA LEU A 217 -22.49 5.58 -5.70
C LEU A 217 -22.00 4.23 -6.23
N ALA A 218 -22.85 3.45 -6.91
CA ALA A 218 -22.47 2.17 -7.51
C ALA A 218 -21.33 2.35 -8.52
N ARG A 219 -21.40 3.39 -9.37
CA ARG A 219 -20.33 3.73 -10.31
C ARG A 219 -19.04 4.15 -9.60
N ALA A 220 -19.15 4.97 -8.54
CA ALA A 220 -18.00 5.37 -7.74
C ALA A 220 -17.30 4.17 -7.08
N ILE A 221 -18.05 3.17 -6.62
CA ILE A 221 -17.53 1.96 -6.00
C ILE A 221 -16.88 1.06 -7.07
N ALA A 222 -17.54 0.85 -8.19
CA ALA A 222 -17.02 0.05 -9.32
C ALA A 222 -15.70 0.62 -9.86
N GLU A 223 -15.55 1.95 -9.92
CA GLU A 223 -14.31 2.61 -10.35
C GLU A 223 -13.11 2.21 -9.47
N ILE A 224 -13.32 1.98 -8.18
CA ILE A 224 -12.26 1.55 -7.25
C ILE A 224 -12.08 0.03 -7.25
N LEU A 225 -13.17 -0.73 -7.12
CA LEU A 225 -13.10 -2.18 -6.87
C LEU A 225 -12.77 -2.99 -8.13
N GLU A 226 -13.36 -2.64 -9.27
CA GLU A 226 -13.23 -3.42 -10.51
C GLU A 226 -11.89 -3.23 -11.22
N SER A 227 -11.05 -2.34 -10.69
CA SER A 227 -9.70 -2.10 -11.20
C SER A 227 -9.65 -1.80 -12.70
N LYS A 228 -10.72 -1.19 -13.24
CA LYS A 228 -10.90 -0.90 -14.67
C LYS A 228 -9.77 -0.05 -15.24
N TRP A 229 -9.20 0.84 -14.42
CA TRP A 229 -8.02 1.63 -14.77
C TRP A 229 -6.79 0.78 -15.16
N MET A 230 -6.69 -0.50 -14.74
CA MET A 230 -5.63 -1.39 -15.19
C MET A 230 -5.83 -1.89 -16.64
N GLN A 231 -7.07 -1.89 -17.15
CA GLN A 231 -7.37 -2.27 -18.54
C GLN A 231 -6.81 -1.25 -19.54
N ASP A 232 -6.62 0.01 -19.10
CA ASP A 232 -5.96 1.06 -19.87
C ASP A 232 -4.45 0.83 -20.08
N TYR A 233 -3.90 -0.25 -19.49
CA TYR A 233 -2.53 -0.72 -19.69
C TYR A 233 -2.54 -2.07 -20.42
N PRO A 234 -2.61 -2.11 -21.76
CA PRO A 234 -2.76 -3.35 -22.51
C PRO A 234 -1.63 -4.35 -22.23
N VAL A 235 -0.38 -3.89 -22.08
CA VAL A 235 0.79 -4.74 -21.82
C VAL A 235 0.74 -5.34 -20.42
N LEU A 236 0.38 -4.54 -19.42
CA LEU A 236 0.29 -4.93 -18.02
C LEU A 236 -0.90 -5.84 -17.75
N TYR A 237 -2.07 -5.50 -18.32
CA TYR A 237 -3.27 -6.33 -18.26
C TYR A 237 -3.05 -7.66 -18.97
N GLN A 238 -2.43 -7.65 -20.16
CA GLN A 238 -2.05 -8.86 -20.87
C GLN A 238 -1.10 -9.71 -20.03
N ALA A 239 -0.06 -9.12 -19.41
CA ALA A 239 0.86 -9.84 -18.55
C ALA A 239 0.16 -10.47 -17.33
N LEU A 240 -0.70 -9.72 -16.64
CA LEU A 240 -1.47 -10.21 -15.48
C LEU A 240 -2.48 -11.31 -15.86
N ILE A 241 -2.99 -11.31 -17.09
CA ILE A 241 -3.87 -12.37 -17.63
C ILE A 241 -3.07 -13.58 -18.06
N THR A 242 -1.93 -13.39 -18.74
CA THR A 242 -1.11 -14.50 -19.26
C THR A 242 -0.49 -15.34 -18.15
N HIS A 243 -0.36 -14.77 -16.95
CA HIS A 243 0.09 -15.49 -15.77
C HIS A 243 -1.11 -15.96 -14.95
N ASN A 244 -1.18 -17.27 -14.64
CA ASN A 244 -2.27 -17.92 -13.88
C ASN A 244 -2.39 -17.41 -12.42
N LEU A 245 -2.72 -16.13 -12.23
CA LEU A 245 -2.98 -15.50 -10.95
C LEU A 245 -4.44 -15.72 -10.56
N TRP A 246 -4.68 -16.04 -9.29
CA TRP A 246 -6.04 -16.15 -8.78
C TRP A 246 -6.76 -14.79 -8.82
N PRO A 247 -8.10 -14.77 -8.95
CA PRO A 247 -8.87 -13.52 -8.94
C PRO A 247 -8.57 -12.65 -7.72
N SER A 248 -8.49 -13.28 -6.53
CA SER A 248 -8.06 -12.59 -5.33
C SER A 248 -6.69 -11.93 -5.51
N GLN A 249 -5.69 -12.63 -6.04
CA GLN A 249 -4.34 -12.08 -6.26
C GLN A 249 -4.37 -10.87 -7.21
N LYS A 250 -5.16 -10.93 -8.30
CA LYS A 250 -5.32 -9.81 -9.24
C LYS A 250 -5.90 -8.57 -8.53
N ILE A 251 -6.98 -8.75 -7.77
CA ILE A 251 -7.59 -7.68 -6.97
C ILE A 251 -6.58 -7.11 -5.96
N GLY A 252 -5.84 -7.98 -5.28
CA GLY A 252 -4.83 -7.54 -4.32
C GLY A 252 -3.67 -6.78 -4.96
N ILE A 253 -3.23 -7.15 -6.17
CA ILE A 253 -2.19 -6.43 -6.92
C ILE A 253 -2.69 -5.03 -7.30
N ALA A 254 -3.94 -4.92 -7.76
CA ALA A 254 -4.57 -3.63 -8.06
C ALA A 254 -4.55 -2.69 -6.84
N ARG A 255 -4.96 -3.23 -5.68
CA ARG A 255 -4.95 -2.51 -4.40
C ARG A 255 -3.54 -2.13 -3.98
N ALA A 256 -2.59 -3.05 -4.09
CA ALA A 256 -1.20 -2.80 -3.76
C ALA A 256 -0.59 -1.71 -4.67
N MET A 257 -0.90 -1.72 -5.97
CA MET A 257 -0.47 -0.68 -6.90
C MET A 257 -1.04 0.68 -6.53
N LYS A 258 -2.32 0.77 -6.15
CA LYS A 258 -2.91 2.02 -5.64
C LYS A 258 -2.14 2.55 -4.43
N ILE A 259 -1.87 1.69 -3.46
CA ILE A 259 -1.10 2.05 -2.26
C ILE A 259 0.32 2.49 -2.63
N ILE A 260 0.99 1.80 -3.56
CA ILE A 260 2.34 2.19 -4.02
C ILE A 260 2.32 3.54 -4.75
N GLN A 261 1.32 3.82 -5.58
CA GLN A 261 1.20 5.10 -6.29
C GLN A 261 0.96 6.26 -5.32
N ASP A 262 0.14 6.05 -4.28
CA ASP A 262 -0.15 7.08 -3.29
C ASP A 262 0.99 7.22 -2.26
N GLN A 263 1.44 6.12 -1.67
CA GLN A 263 2.33 6.14 -0.50
C GLN A 263 3.79 5.81 -0.83
N GLY A 264 4.05 5.23 -2.00
CA GLY A 264 5.36 4.70 -2.39
C GLY A 264 5.71 3.34 -1.79
N ARG A 265 5.01 2.90 -0.72
CA ARG A 265 5.34 1.66 -0.01
C ARG A 265 4.08 0.88 0.34
N VAL A 266 4.19 -0.44 0.35
CA VAL A 266 3.08 -1.35 0.66
C VAL A 266 3.53 -2.51 1.54
N LEU A 267 2.64 -2.96 2.42
CA LEU A 267 2.78 -4.13 3.28
C LEU A 267 1.79 -5.21 2.84
N VAL A 268 2.28 -6.25 2.21
CA VAL A 268 1.53 -7.46 1.87
C VAL A 268 1.53 -8.38 3.09
N ALA A 269 0.36 -8.52 3.73
CA ALA A 269 0.22 -9.22 5.00
C ALA A 269 -0.79 -10.38 4.97
N ASP A 270 -0.97 -10.99 3.80
CA ASP A 270 -1.81 -12.18 3.66
C ASP A 270 -1.27 -13.40 4.45
N PRO A 271 -2.13 -14.37 4.80
CA PRO A 271 -1.77 -15.60 5.49
C PRO A 271 -0.72 -16.44 4.75
N MET A 272 -0.07 -17.35 5.47
CA MET A 272 0.82 -18.33 4.85
C MET A 272 0.04 -19.18 3.83
N GLY A 273 0.68 -19.59 2.73
CA GLY A 273 0.02 -20.40 1.70
C GLY A 273 -0.83 -19.66 0.67
N SER A 274 -1.04 -18.34 0.78
CA SER A 274 -1.85 -17.57 -0.20
C SER A 274 -1.14 -17.25 -1.52
N GLY A 275 0.11 -17.70 -1.69
CA GLY A 275 0.94 -17.37 -2.84
C GLY A 275 1.64 -15.99 -2.79
N LYS A 276 2.01 -15.51 -1.60
CA LYS A 276 2.70 -14.21 -1.41
C LYS A 276 3.93 -13.99 -2.30
N THR A 277 4.75 -15.01 -2.53
CA THR A 277 5.92 -14.91 -3.41
C THR A 277 5.50 -14.57 -4.84
N LYS A 278 4.54 -15.31 -5.40
CA LYS A 278 3.96 -15.05 -6.72
C LYS A 278 3.29 -13.67 -6.78
N PHE A 279 2.54 -13.31 -5.75
CA PHE A 279 1.90 -12.00 -5.61
C PHE A 279 2.93 -10.86 -5.65
N ALA A 280 4.00 -10.96 -4.86
CA ALA A 280 5.02 -9.92 -4.75
C ALA A 280 5.88 -9.82 -6.02
N THR A 281 6.18 -10.94 -6.68
CA THR A 281 6.83 -10.93 -8.00
C THR A 281 5.95 -10.25 -9.05
N ALA A 282 4.66 -10.62 -9.12
CA ALA A 282 3.71 -10.00 -10.03
C ALA A 282 3.52 -8.50 -9.75
N LEU A 283 3.50 -8.09 -8.48
CA LEU A 283 3.43 -6.68 -8.11
C LEU A 283 4.70 -5.91 -8.51
N ALA A 284 5.89 -6.49 -8.29
CA ALA A 284 7.15 -5.88 -8.73
C ALA A 284 7.23 -5.77 -10.25
N TYR A 285 6.72 -6.76 -10.99
CA TYR A 285 6.56 -6.73 -12.44
C TYR A 285 5.65 -5.59 -12.89
N THR A 286 4.46 -5.52 -12.28
CA THR A 286 3.44 -4.49 -12.56
C THR A 286 4.02 -3.10 -12.35
N LEU A 287 4.77 -2.91 -11.25
CA LEU A 287 5.43 -1.66 -10.94
C LEU A 287 6.57 -1.31 -11.91
N PHE A 288 7.38 -2.29 -12.32
CA PHE A 288 8.43 -2.11 -13.33
C PHE A 288 7.87 -1.55 -14.64
N HIS A 289 6.80 -2.17 -15.16
CA HIS A 289 6.14 -1.73 -16.39
C HIS A 289 5.47 -0.36 -16.22
N TRP A 290 4.82 -0.11 -15.08
CA TRP A 290 4.22 1.19 -14.78
C TRP A 290 5.26 2.32 -14.77
N LEU A 291 6.45 2.10 -14.19
CA LEU A 291 7.54 3.08 -14.21
C LEU A 291 8.07 3.31 -15.63
N TRP A 292 8.17 2.24 -16.43
CA TRP A 292 8.62 2.33 -17.81
C TRP A 292 7.69 3.17 -18.68
N GLU A 293 6.38 2.90 -18.63
CA GLU A 293 5.38 3.59 -19.44
C GLU A 293 5.24 5.07 -19.06
N ASN A 294 5.47 5.40 -17.79
CA ASN A 294 5.51 6.79 -17.31
C ASN A 294 6.86 7.51 -17.55
N GLY A 295 7.69 7.01 -18.46
CA GLY A 295 8.95 7.64 -18.84
C GLY A 295 10.06 7.58 -17.78
N ARG A 296 9.88 6.79 -16.71
CA ARG A 296 10.85 6.59 -15.62
C ARG A 296 11.66 5.30 -15.80
N LYS A 297 11.97 4.94 -17.05
CA LYS A 297 12.71 3.72 -17.43
C LYS A 297 14.03 3.57 -16.66
N ASP A 298 14.77 4.65 -16.47
CA ASP A 298 16.04 4.64 -15.74
C ASP A 298 15.88 4.40 -14.23
N ARG A 299 14.65 4.39 -13.72
CA ARG A 299 14.29 4.16 -12.31
C ARG A 299 13.58 2.83 -12.06
N SER A 300 13.92 1.80 -12.81
CA SER A 300 13.19 0.52 -12.80
C SER A 300 13.99 -0.65 -12.20
N ASN A 301 15.13 -0.39 -11.56
CA ASN A 301 15.97 -1.46 -11.03
C ASN A 301 15.37 -2.10 -9.75
N ALA A 302 15.03 -3.38 -9.84
CA ALA A 302 14.45 -4.12 -8.72
C ALA A 302 15.50 -4.97 -7.97
N LEU A 303 15.42 -4.94 -6.64
CA LEU A 303 16.19 -5.79 -5.73
C LEU A 303 15.25 -6.55 -4.80
N ILE A 304 15.41 -7.87 -4.74
CA ILE A 304 14.64 -8.74 -3.85
C ILE A 304 15.55 -9.25 -2.74
N ILE A 305 15.10 -9.09 -1.49
CA ILE A 305 15.78 -9.60 -0.31
C ILE A 305 14.88 -10.64 0.35
N CYS A 306 15.35 -11.88 0.44
CA CYS A 306 14.59 -12.99 1.00
C CYS A 306 15.44 -13.95 1.86
N PRO A 307 14.82 -14.85 2.65
CA PRO A 307 15.51 -15.96 3.29
C PRO A 307 16.23 -16.87 2.27
N LYS A 308 17.37 -17.45 2.66
CA LYS A 308 18.16 -18.33 1.77
C LYS A 308 17.35 -19.52 1.25
N GLN A 309 16.43 -20.03 2.08
CA GLN A 309 15.62 -21.21 1.82
C GLN A 309 14.59 -21.02 0.69
N VAL A 310 14.17 -19.78 0.41
CA VAL A 310 13.14 -19.49 -0.60
C VAL A 310 13.70 -18.86 -1.87
N MET A 311 15.02 -18.66 -1.96
CA MET A 311 15.65 -18.02 -3.11
C MET A 311 15.32 -18.72 -4.44
N GLU A 312 15.42 -20.05 -4.48
CA GLU A 312 15.07 -20.81 -5.68
C GLU A 312 13.61 -20.65 -6.08
N ASN A 313 12.69 -20.52 -5.10
CA ASN A 313 11.29 -20.27 -5.40
C ASN A 313 11.10 -18.88 -6.02
N TRP A 314 11.81 -17.87 -5.51
CA TRP A 314 11.82 -16.52 -6.09
C TRP A 314 12.41 -16.50 -7.50
N GLU A 315 13.48 -17.26 -7.75
CA GLU A 315 14.11 -17.41 -9.07
C GLU A 315 13.14 -18.04 -10.08
N ARG A 316 12.48 -19.14 -9.72
CA ARG A 316 11.46 -19.79 -10.57
C ARG A 316 10.29 -18.88 -10.89
N GLU A 317 9.77 -18.14 -9.89
CA GLU A 317 8.70 -17.19 -10.15
C GLU A 317 9.18 -16.06 -11.06
N GLN A 318 10.39 -15.53 -10.87
CA GLN A 318 10.95 -14.50 -11.76
C GLN A 318 11.08 -14.96 -13.22
N GLU A 319 11.53 -16.20 -13.43
CA GLU A 319 11.57 -16.82 -14.77
C GLU A 319 10.19 -16.87 -15.43
N HIS A 320 9.14 -17.21 -14.67
CA HIS A 320 7.77 -17.21 -15.18
C HIS A 320 7.33 -15.83 -15.70
N PHE A 321 7.76 -14.74 -15.04
CA PHE A 321 7.44 -13.36 -15.42
C PHE A 321 8.49 -12.74 -16.37
N ALA A 322 9.49 -13.51 -16.84
CA ALA A 322 10.62 -13.01 -17.64
C ALA A 322 11.33 -11.79 -17.03
N LEU A 323 11.38 -11.72 -15.69
CA LEU A 323 12.09 -10.69 -14.94
C LEU A 323 13.41 -11.26 -14.43
N TYR A 324 14.50 -10.52 -14.62
CA TYR A 324 15.81 -10.89 -14.07
C TYR A 324 16.22 -9.88 -13.00
N ASN A 325 15.41 -9.78 -11.94
CA ASN A 325 15.72 -8.90 -10.82
C ASN A 325 16.82 -9.52 -9.97
N LYS A 326 17.65 -8.69 -9.34
CA LYS A 326 18.68 -9.20 -8.46
C LYS A 326 18.05 -9.77 -7.19
N ILE A 327 18.33 -11.04 -6.87
CA ILE A 327 17.89 -11.69 -5.64
C ILE A 327 19.08 -11.83 -4.70
N GLU A 328 18.91 -11.41 -3.44
CA GLU A 328 19.98 -11.42 -2.43
C GLU A 328 19.49 -12.03 -1.11
N SER A 329 20.32 -12.88 -0.51
CA SER A 329 20.00 -13.49 0.78
C SER A 329 20.09 -12.48 1.92
N MET A 330 19.05 -12.41 2.75
CA MET A 330 19.06 -11.60 3.99
C MET A 330 20.22 -11.97 4.94
N GLY A 331 20.76 -13.19 4.86
CA GLY A 331 21.90 -13.64 5.66
C GLY A 331 23.15 -12.77 5.46
N ARG A 332 23.33 -12.21 4.25
CA ARG A 332 24.45 -11.31 3.91
C ARG A 332 24.44 -10.01 4.71
N LEU A 333 23.28 -9.58 5.20
CA LEU A 333 23.13 -8.39 6.07
C LEU A 333 23.49 -8.66 7.54
N SER A 334 23.71 -9.93 7.90
CA SER A 334 23.86 -10.38 9.30
C SER A 334 25.23 -10.99 9.58
N LEU A 335 25.70 -11.84 8.65
CA LEU A 335 26.88 -12.70 8.81
C LEU A 335 28.02 -12.39 7.82
N GLY A 336 27.83 -11.40 6.93
CA GLY A 336 28.83 -11.06 5.91
C GLY A 336 30.09 -10.43 6.51
N LEU A 337 31.25 -10.71 5.93
CA LEU A 337 32.43 -9.83 6.02
C LEU A 337 31.99 -8.39 5.69
N ASP A 338 32.54 -7.39 6.38
CA ASP A 338 32.14 -5.98 6.24
C ASP A 338 32.03 -5.52 4.77
N LYS A 339 32.89 -6.05 3.89
CA LYS A 339 32.85 -5.77 2.44
C LYS A 339 31.54 -6.22 1.78
N ASN A 340 31.09 -7.45 2.05
CA ASN A 340 29.87 -8.02 1.45
C ASN A 340 28.61 -7.30 1.93
N GLN A 341 28.58 -6.92 3.20
CA GLN A 341 27.49 -6.13 3.77
C GLN A 341 27.42 -4.74 3.13
N ARG A 342 28.56 -4.05 2.95
CA ARG A 342 28.63 -2.74 2.29
C ARG A 342 28.18 -2.79 0.83
N THR A 343 28.55 -3.84 0.09
CA THR A 343 28.11 -3.99 -1.31
C THR A 343 26.60 -4.17 -1.42
N LEU A 344 26.00 -4.96 -0.53
CA LEU A 344 24.55 -5.15 -0.51
C LEU A 344 23.84 -3.86 -0.08
N GLN A 345 24.35 -3.13 0.93
CA GLN A 345 23.81 -1.82 1.31
C GLN A 345 23.83 -0.82 0.15
N LYS A 346 24.91 -0.77 -0.64
CA LYS A 346 24.96 0.05 -1.86
C LYS A 346 23.93 -0.38 -2.89
N SER A 347 23.71 -1.69 -3.06
CA SER A 347 22.68 -2.21 -3.96
C SER A 347 21.28 -1.79 -3.51
N ILE A 348 21.00 -1.81 -2.19
CA ILE A 348 19.74 -1.34 -1.59
C ILE A 348 19.55 0.18 -1.79
N GLN A 349 20.61 0.97 -1.63
CA GLN A 349 20.56 2.42 -1.84
C GLN A 349 20.34 2.80 -3.31
N ASN A 350 20.78 1.95 -4.23
CA ASN A 350 20.67 2.16 -5.66
C ASN A 350 19.39 1.59 -6.27
N SER A 351 18.63 0.75 -5.55
CA SER A 351 17.39 0.15 -6.06
C SER A 351 16.21 1.12 -5.94
N ASP A 352 15.46 1.24 -7.02
CA ASP A 352 14.22 2.01 -7.11
C ASP A 352 13.01 1.16 -6.73
N ILE A 353 13.08 -0.16 -6.93
CA ILE A 353 12.10 -1.12 -6.42
C ILE A 353 12.79 -2.06 -5.42
N LEU A 354 12.35 -2.05 -4.16
CA LEU A 354 12.89 -2.92 -3.12
C LEU A 354 11.82 -3.86 -2.59
N VAL A 355 11.99 -5.15 -2.80
CA VAL A 355 11.11 -6.20 -2.26
C VAL A 355 11.79 -6.83 -1.05
N ILE A 356 11.14 -6.79 0.11
CA ILE A 356 11.63 -7.37 1.37
C ILE A 356 10.67 -8.46 1.81
N ASP A 357 11.09 -9.71 1.65
CA ASP A 357 10.36 -10.85 2.15
C ASP A 357 10.68 -11.10 3.63
N GLU A 358 9.70 -11.64 4.35
CA GLU A 358 9.73 -11.83 5.80
C GLU A 358 10.17 -10.56 6.57
N ALA A 359 9.50 -9.45 6.26
CA ALA A 359 9.80 -8.10 6.76
C ALA A 359 9.87 -8.00 8.30
N HIS A 360 9.24 -8.93 9.02
CA HIS A 360 9.31 -9.01 10.47
C HIS A 360 10.75 -9.22 11.01
N ASN A 361 11.66 -9.73 10.19
CA ASN A 361 13.08 -9.91 10.54
C ASN A 361 13.84 -8.57 10.69
N TYR A 362 13.21 -7.46 10.31
CA TYR A 362 13.81 -6.12 10.30
C TYR A 362 13.23 -5.19 11.37
N LEU A 363 12.34 -5.69 12.24
CA LEU A 363 11.65 -4.91 13.26
C LEU A 363 12.51 -4.56 14.49
N HIS A 364 13.63 -5.25 14.71
CA HIS A 364 14.48 -4.95 15.87
C HIS A 364 15.47 -3.79 15.60
N PRO A 365 15.30 -2.57 16.18
CA PRO A 365 16.06 -1.39 15.77
C PRO A 365 17.58 -1.50 16.00
N GLY A 366 17.99 -2.28 17.00
CA GLY A 366 19.40 -2.48 17.33
C GLY A 366 20.14 -3.44 16.40
N SER A 367 19.42 -4.21 15.57
CA SER A 367 20.05 -5.28 14.79
C SER A 367 20.89 -4.72 13.63
N LYS A 368 22.02 -5.39 13.32
CA LYS A 368 22.86 -5.03 12.16
C LYS A 368 22.04 -5.05 10.86
N ARG A 369 21.16 -6.04 10.74
CA ARG A 369 20.27 -6.24 9.60
C ARG A 369 19.28 -5.07 9.42
N SER A 370 18.59 -4.66 10.49
CA SER A 370 17.63 -3.55 10.45
C SER A 370 18.28 -2.21 10.13
N LYS A 371 19.51 -1.97 10.62
CA LYS A 371 20.28 -0.77 10.29
C LYS A 371 20.76 -0.76 8.85
N ALA A 372 20.95 -1.93 8.25
CA ALA A 372 21.46 -2.08 6.90
C ALA A 372 20.37 -1.96 5.82
N ILE A 373 19.09 -2.09 6.17
CA ILE A 373 17.98 -2.10 5.20
C ILE A 373 17.31 -0.74 5.01
N ILE A 374 18.00 0.37 5.30
CA ILE A 374 17.41 1.71 5.12
C ILE A 374 17.33 1.99 3.62
N PRO A 375 16.13 1.97 3.00
CA PRO A 375 15.99 2.25 1.58
C PRO A 375 16.24 3.75 1.35
N LYS A 376 16.60 4.09 0.11
CA LYS A 376 16.59 5.49 -0.33
C LYS A 376 15.16 6.03 -0.24
N GLY A 377 15.00 7.31 0.11
CA GLY A 377 13.67 7.90 0.33
C GLY A 377 12.72 7.85 -0.89
N SER A 378 13.25 7.64 -2.10
CA SER A 378 12.50 7.57 -3.37
C SER A 378 12.20 6.14 -3.85
N SER A 379 12.73 5.10 -3.19
CA SER A 379 12.47 3.72 -3.59
C SER A 379 11.03 3.33 -3.28
N HIS A 380 10.39 2.66 -4.24
CA HIS A 380 9.17 1.93 -4.01
C HIS A 380 9.49 0.66 -3.20
N VAL A 381 8.82 0.47 -2.06
CA VAL A 381 9.13 -0.64 -1.14
C VAL A 381 7.93 -1.57 -1.01
N ILE A 382 8.15 -2.85 -1.29
CA ILE A 382 7.18 -3.93 -1.10
C ILE A 382 7.65 -4.77 0.08
N LEU A 383 6.93 -4.69 1.20
CA LEU A 383 7.17 -5.52 2.38
C LEU A 383 6.21 -6.72 2.35
N SER A 384 6.71 -7.94 2.51
CA SER A 384 5.90 -9.16 2.63
C SER A 384 6.12 -9.80 3.99
N THR A 385 5.04 -10.11 4.72
CA THR A 385 5.11 -10.86 5.99
C THR A 385 3.73 -11.37 6.41
N ALA A 386 3.61 -12.62 6.85
CA ALA A 386 2.33 -13.10 7.42
C ALA A 386 2.02 -12.46 8.79
N THR A 387 3.07 -12.14 9.55
CA THR A 387 3.03 -11.60 10.92
C THR A 387 3.61 -10.19 10.95
N PRO A 388 2.83 -9.14 10.67
CA PRO A 388 3.36 -7.77 10.66
C PRO A 388 3.69 -7.22 12.06
N ILE A 389 3.10 -7.78 13.14
CA ILE A 389 3.38 -7.42 14.53
C ILE A 389 3.69 -8.70 15.33
N ASN A 390 4.76 -8.70 16.13
CA ASN A 390 5.28 -9.93 16.76
C ASN A 390 5.36 -9.89 18.30
N LYS A 391 5.78 -8.77 18.91
CA LYS A 391 6.15 -8.77 20.34
C LYS A 391 5.64 -7.57 21.13
N LYS A 392 5.75 -6.35 20.61
CA LYS A 392 5.49 -5.09 21.36
C LYS A 392 5.09 -3.93 20.43
N VAL A 393 4.59 -2.85 21.02
CA VAL A 393 4.34 -1.57 20.30
C VAL A 393 5.60 -1.03 19.60
N ASP A 394 6.79 -1.32 20.12
CA ASP A 394 8.06 -1.00 19.45
C ASP A 394 8.18 -1.61 18.04
N ASP A 395 7.59 -2.79 17.79
CA ASP A 395 7.58 -3.42 16.47
C ASP A 395 6.69 -2.64 15.49
N LEU A 396 5.52 -2.17 15.96
CA LEU A 396 4.62 -1.31 15.19
C LEU A 396 5.31 0.02 14.82
N LEU A 397 5.97 0.65 15.79
CA LEU A 397 6.72 1.88 15.54
C LEU A 397 7.83 1.67 14.50
N ARG A 398 8.49 0.52 14.53
CA ARG A 398 9.52 0.19 13.54
C ARG A 398 8.95 -0.13 12.16
N LEU A 399 7.79 -0.78 12.10
CA LEU A 399 7.07 -1.04 10.86
C LEU A 399 6.69 0.28 10.18
N ILE A 400 6.20 1.27 10.94
CA ILE A 400 5.91 2.63 10.45
C ILE A 400 7.16 3.29 9.85
N GLU A 401 8.34 3.12 10.45
CA GLU A 401 9.59 3.62 9.88
C GLU A 401 9.95 2.97 8.53
N LEU A 402 9.65 1.67 8.38
CA LEU A 402 9.85 0.95 7.12
C LEU A 402 8.81 1.35 6.07
N LEU A 403 7.60 1.70 6.47
CA LEU A 403 6.49 2.15 5.61
C LEU A 403 6.54 3.63 5.21
N ASP A 404 7.55 4.34 5.72
CA ASP A 404 7.81 5.78 5.55
C ASP A 404 7.08 6.62 6.58
N ILE A 405 7.83 7.36 7.39
CA ILE A 405 7.27 8.26 8.41
C ILE A 405 6.72 9.56 7.80
N ASP A 406 7.20 9.94 6.62
CA ASP A 406 6.83 11.21 5.98
C ASP A 406 5.42 11.17 5.38
N ASN A 407 4.73 10.02 5.43
CA ASN A 407 3.33 9.86 5.04
C ASN A 407 2.34 9.94 6.23
N LEU A 408 2.81 9.96 7.48
CA LEU A 408 1.95 10.13 8.67
C LEU A 408 1.17 11.44 8.57
N SER A 409 -0.03 11.57 9.14
CA SER A 409 -0.60 12.91 9.35
C SER A 409 0.24 13.70 10.35
N ASP A 410 0.02 15.00 10.45
CA ASP A 410 0.77 15.82 11.41
C ASP A 410 0.49 15.43 12.86
N ASP A 411 -0.75 15.05 13.17
CA ASP A 411 -1.15 14.55 14.48
C ASP A 411 -0.53 13.18 14.76
N ASP A 412 -0.59 12.25 13.80
CA ASP A 412 -0.02 10.91 13.95
C ASP A 412 1.50 10.95 14.08
N LEU A 413 2.17 11.87 13.37
CA LEU A 413 3.61 12.08 13.49
C LEU A 413 3.98 12.57 14.90
N ASN A 414 3.19 13.48 15.48
CA ASN A 414 3.39 13.94 16.85
C ASN A 414 3.18 12.79 17.85
N THR A 415 2.08 12.03 17.72
CA THR A 415 1.81 10.84 18.55
C THR A 415 2.95 9.82 18.45
N TYR A 416 3.43 9.55 17.23
CA TYR A 416 4.56 8.65 16.99
C TYR A 416 5.85 9.15 17.67
N LEU A 417 6.17 10.44 17.56
CA LEU A 417 7.34 11.04 18.21
C LEU A 417 7.26 11.01 19.73
N GLU A 418 6.07 11.18 20.31
CA GLU A 418 5.82 11.07 21.75
C GLU A 418 6.01 9.63 22.25
N LEU A 419 5.41 8.65 21.56
CA LEU A 419 5.54 7.23 21.89
C LEU A 419 7.00 6.76 21.82
N ARG A 420 7.75 7.22 20.82
CA ARG A 420 9.18 6.89 20.71
C ARG A 420 10.02 7.51 21.82
N LYS A 421 9.65 8.68 22.36
CA LYS A 421 10.32 9.32 23.51
C LYS A 421 9.96 8.63 24.83
N ASN A 422 8.71 8.26 25.03
CA ASN A 422 8.16 7.81 26.32
C ASN A 422 8.05 6.29 26.46
N LYS A 423 9.14 5.53 26.19
CA LYS A 423 9.15 4.05 26.27
C LYS A 423 8.72 3.41 27.60
N ARG A 424 8.56 4.18 28.68
CA ARG A 424 8.33 3.69 30.06
C ARG A 424 6.97 4.07 30.65
N LYS A 425 6.15 4.92 30.01
CA LYS A 425 4.80 5.23 30.49
C LYS A 425 3.79 4.37 29.75
N GLY A 426 2.75 3.90 30.45
CA GLY A 426 1.66 3.11 29.89
C GLY A 426 1.13 3.76 28.60
N ILE A 427 0.99 2.94 27.56
CA ILE A 427 0.57 3.40 26.24
C ILE A 427 -0.95 3.54 26.28
N ASP A 428 -1.45 4.75 26.01
CA ASP A 428 -2.88 4.99 25.88
C ASP A 428 -3.44 4.19 24.70
N LYS A 429 -4.56 3.48 24.92
CA LYS A 429 -5.24 2.66 23.91
C LYS A 429 -5.63 3.50 22.69
N LYS A 430 -6.00 4.77 22.92
CA LYS A 430 -6.38 5.72 21.86
C LYS A 430 -5.22 6.07 20.92
N HIS A 431 -4.01 6.24 21.44
CA HIS A 431 -2.82 6.49 20.60
C HIS A 431 -2.48 5.28 19.74
N LEU A 432 -2.70 4.07 20.26
CA LEU A 432 -2.45 2.85 19.54
C LEU A 432 -3.46 2.66 18.40
N GLU A 433 -4.73 3.00 18.62
CA GLU A 433 -5.78 2.99 17.58
C GLU A 433 -5.51 3.98 16.44
N ASN A 434 -5.01 5.19 16.73
CA ASN A 434 -4.63 6.14 15.67
C ASN A 434 -3.47 5.60 14.81
N LEU A 435 -2.45 5.02 15.43
CA LEU A 435 -1.35 4.40 14.68
C LEU A 435 -1.81 3.16 13.88
N LYS A 436 -2.86 2.44 14.32
CA LYS A 436 -3.45 1.37 13.51
C LYS A 436 -4.03 1.91 12.22
N LYS A 437 -4.85 2.96 12.30
CA LYS A 437 -5.45 3.60 11.12
C LYS A 437 -4.38 3.98 10.09
N TYR A 438 -3.25 4.47 10.56
CA TYR A 438 -2.12 4.74 9.69
C TYR A 438 -1.58 3.50 8.98
N VAL A 439 -1.26 2.42 9.69
CA VAL A 439 -0.72 1.19 9.06
C VAL A 439 -1.71 0.60 8.06
N ASN A 440 -3.01 0.75 8.28
CA ASN A 440 -4.05 0.27 7.37
C ASN A 440 -3.96 0.92 5.97
N GLN A 441 -3.44 2.14 5.88
CA GLN A 441 -3.28 2.84 4.60
C GLN A 441 -2.18 2.22 3.71
N PHE A 442 -1.34 1.37 4.29
CA PHE A 442 -0.22 0.72 3.61
C PHE A 442 -0.44 -0.77 3.41
N ILE A 443 -1.43 -1.37 4.06
CA ILE A 443 -1.55 -2.81 4.16
C ILE A 443 -2.49 -3.37 3.09
N VAL A 444 -2.06 -4.43 2.44
CA VAL A 444 -2.93 -5.35 1.70
C VAL A 444 -2.95 -6.64 2.49
N ARG A 445 -4.09 -6.93 3.11
CA ARG A 445 -4.28 -8.12 3.95
C ARG A 445 -5.68 -8.67 3.71
N ARG A 446 -5.73 -9.96 3.45
CA ARG A 446 -6.97 -10.75 3.45
C ARG A 446 -6.88 -11.85 4.47
N THR A 447 -7.93 -12.11 5.22
CA THR A 447 -7.95 -13.24 6.16
C THR A 447 -8.20 -14.56 5.42
N LYS A 448 -7.91 -15.70 6.07
CA LYS A 448 -8.24 -17.02 5.50
C LYS A 448 -9.72 -17.18 5.22
N LYS A 449 -10.57 -16.66 6.13
CA LYS A 449 -12.03 -16.66 5.99
C LYS A 449 -12.48 -15.85 4.78
N GLU A 450 -11.94 -14.65 4.58
CA GLU A 450 -12.21 -13.83 3.40
C GLU A 450 -11.78 -14.53 2.11
N LEU A 451 -10.58 -15.11 2.08
CA LEU A 451 -10.11 -15.85 0.92
C LEU A 451 -11.03 -17.03 0.59
N ASN A 452 -11.44 -17.82 1.59
CA ASN A 452 -12.40 -18.92 1.41
C ASN A 452 -13.77 -18.42 0.88
N LYS A 453 -14.31 -17.32 1.43
CA LYS A 453 -15.54 -16.70 0.89
C LYS A 453 -15.39 -16.27 -0.57
N MET A 454 -14.25 -15.71 -0.97
CA MET A 454 -13.98 -15.35 -2.37
C MET A 454 -13.91 -16.59 -3.27
N ILE A 455 -13.31 -17.68 -2.78
CA ILE A 455 -13.18 -18.95 -3.51
C ILE A 455 -14.54 -19.62 -3.68
N GLU A 456 -15.39 -19.59 -2.65
CA GLU A 456 -16.77 -20.13 -2.71
C GLU A 456 -17.65 -19.42 -3.75
N ARG A 457 -17.39 -18.13 -4.01
CA ARG A 457 -18.11 -17.37 -5.06
C ARG A 457 -17.72 -17.81 -6.47
N GLU A 458 -16.45 -18.13 -6.71
CA GLU A 458 -15.91 -18.43 -8.05
C GLU A 458 -14.96 -19.65 -8.07
N PRO A 459 -15.40 -20.85 -7.64
CA PRO A 459 -14.50 -21.98 -7.34
C PRO A 459 -13.69 -22.47 -8.56
N GLU A 460 -14.25 -22.35 -9.76
CA GLU A 460 -13.61 -22.72 -11.02
C GLU A 460 -12.33 -21.90 -11.33
N GLN A 461 -12.24 -20.67 -10.81
CA GLN A 461 -11.09 -19.79 -11.04
C GLN A 461 -9.93 -20.05 -10.06
N TYR A 462 -10.13 -20.91 -9.06
CA TYR A 462 -9.18 -21.22 -8.00
C TYR A 462 -8.69 -22.66 -8.07
N LYS A 463 -8.50 -23.21 -9.28
CA LYS A 463 -8.01 -24.59 -9.45
C LYS A 463 -6.48 -24.68 -9.46
N ASN A 464 -5.93 -25.75 -8.89
CA ASN A 464 -4.52 -26.11 -9.05
C ASN A 464 -4.26 -26.84 -10.37
N LYS A 465 -3.01 -27.25 -10.61
CA LYS A 465 -2.62 -28.04 -11.79
C LYS A 465 -3.31 -29.41 -11.91
N LEU A 466 -3.92 -29.88 -10.83
CA LEU A 466 -4.65 -31.14 -10.72
C LEU A 466 -6.18 -30.93 -10.78
N GLU A 467 -6.66 -29.76 -11.23
CA GLU A 467 -8.09 -29.40 -11.31
C GLU A 467 -8.82 -29.32 -9.95
N HIS A 468 -8.12 -29.44 -8.82
CA HIS A 468 -8.72 -29.32 -7.49
C HIS A 468 -8.86 -27.85 -7.07
N THR A 469 -9.98 -27.49 -6.47
CA THR A 469 -10.22 -26.16 -5.90
C THR A 469 -9.30 -25.91 -4.70
N CYS A 470 -8.46 -24.89 -4.80
CA CYS A 470 -7.57 -24.45 -3.74
C CYS A 470 -8.34 -23.61 -2.70
N LYS A 471 -8.61 -24.18 -1.52
CA LYS A 471 -9.20 -23.50 -0.36
C LYS A 471 -8.38 -23.78 0.90
N TYR A 472 -8.41 -22.87 1.87
CA TYR A 472 -7.82 -23.18 3.18
C TYR A 472 -8.61 -24.29 3.87
N PRO A 473 -7.95 -25.32 4.44
CA PRO A 473 -8.61 -26.38 5.16
C PRO A 473 -9.22 -25.87 6.47
N LYS A 474 -10.22 -26.59 6.97
CA LYS A 474 -10.74 -26.37 8.32
C LYS A 474 -9.76 -26.95 9.34
N THR A 475 -9.32 -26.12 10.27
CA THR A 475 -8.30 -26.50 11.27
C THR A 475 -8.95 -26.93 12.58
N SER A 476 -8.74 -28.20 12.97
CA SER A 476 -9.11 -28.74 14.28
C SER A 476 -7.91 -28.65 15.24
N SER A 477 -7.96 -27.70 16.17
CA SER A 477 -6.92 -27.52 17.18
C SER A 477 -7.28 -28.27 18.46
N VAL A 478 -6.51 -29.31 18.79
CA VAL A 478 -6.73 -30.19 19.95
C VAL A 478 -5.50 -30.22 20.85
N VAL A 479 -5.66 -30.66 22.11
CA VAL A 479 -4.54 -30.88 23.04
C VAL A 479 -4.24 -32.36 23.22
N TYR A 480 -2.99 -32.68 23.58
CA TYR A 480 -2.59 -34.00 24.07
C TYR A 480 -1.84 -33.87 25.41
N THR A 481 -2.02 -34.88 26.26
CA THR A 481 -1.37 -34.93 27.56
C THR A 481 0.09 -35.34 27.42
N THR A 482 0.99 -34.63 28.10
CA THR A 482 2.41 -34.98 28.14
C THR A 482 2.73 -36.10 29.12
N GLY A 483 1.80 -36.54 29.97
CA GLY A 483 1.95 -37.76 30.77
C GLY A 483 2.95 -37.67 31.93
N GLU A 484 3.24 -36.47 32.45
CA GLU A 484 4.20 -36.34 33.57
C GLU A 484 3.63 -36.97 34.85
N THR A 485 4.42 -37.84 35.49
CA THR A 485 4.02 -38.46 36.76
C THR A 485 4.13 -37.48 37.93
N GLU A 486 3.43 -37.73 39.04
CA GLU A 486 3.58 -36.94 40.27
C GLU A 486 5.03 -36.95 40.82
N SER A 487 5.80 -38.00 40.53
CA SER A 487 7.23 -38.05 40.85
C SER A 487 8.02 -37.08 39.97
N ASP A 488 7.77 -37.08 38.65
CA ASP A 488 8.46 -36.20 37.70
C ASP A 488 8.15 -34.72 37.98
N LYS A 489 6.92 -34.39 38.36
CA LYS A 489 6.54 -33.02 38.77
C LYS A 489 7.33 -32.56 40.00
N LYS A 490 7.46 -33.41 41.02
CA LYS A 490 8.28 -33.11 42.21
C LYS A 490 9.76 -32.93 41.86
N ILE A 491 10.29 -33.75 40.95
CA ILE A 491 11.67 -33.62 40.46
C ILE A 491 11.83 -32.30 39.69
N ALA A 492 10.90 -31.96 38.81
CA ALA A 492 10.91 -30.70 38.06
C ALA A 492 10.86 -29.49 39.01
N ASP A 493 10.05 -29.52 40.07
CA ASP A 493 10.01 -28.49 41.11
C ASP A 493 11.33 -28.34 41.86
N GLN A 494 12.00 -29.46 42.18
CA GLN A 494 13.33 -29.42 42.79
C GLN A 494 14.37 -28.81 41.84
N ILE A 495 14.34 -29.18 40.56
CA ILE A 495 15.19 -28.59 39.53
C ILE A 495 14.91 -27.08 39.43
N LEU A 496 13.64 -26.66 39.42
CA LEU A 496 13.24 -25.25 39.40
C LEU A 496 13.79 -24.48 40.60
N SER A 497 13.69 -25.04 41.81
CA SER A 497 14.26 -24.45 43.03
C SER A 497 15.78 -24.28 42.94
N LEU A 498 16.49 -25.27 42.39
CA LEU A 498 17.94 -25.19 42.15
C LEU A 498 18.29 -24.10 41.13
N THR A 499 17.48 -23.92 40.07
CA THR A 499 17.76 -22.87 39.07
C THR A 499 17.69 -21.46 39.63
N GLN A 500 16.95 -21.23 40.73
CA GLN A 500 16.89 -19.93 41.40
C GLN A 500 18.21 -19.53 42.07
N GLN A 501 19.09 -20.50 42.33
CA GLN A 501 20.40 -20.31 42.96
C GLN A 501 21.53 -20.07 41.95
N LEU A 502 21.25 -20.20 40.65
CA LEU A 502 22.25 -20.02 39.60
C LEU A 502 22.69 -18.56 39.49
N LYS A 503 24.00 -18.33 39.35
CA LYS A 503 24.57 -16.99 39.11
C LYS A 503 24.71 -16.66 37.61
N GLY A 504 24.66 -17.67 36.74
CA GLY A 504 24.73 -17.49 35.29
C GLY A 504 26.13 -17.12 34.81
N ILE A 505 27.17 -17.73 35.43
CA ILE A 505 28.59 -17.39 35.23
C ILE A 505 28.99 -17.39 33.76
N HIS A 506 28.50 -18.37 32.98
CA HIS A 506 28.79 -18.47 31.55
C HIS A 506 28.36 -17.22 30.75
N TYR A 507 27.27 -16.55 31.15
CA TYR A 507 26.75 -15.37 30.46
C TYR A 507 27.43 -14.06 30.88
N LEU A 508 28.27 -14.10 31.92
CA LEU A 508 28.95 -12.95 32.51
C LEU A 508 30.44 -12.85 32.14
N GLN A 509 30.93 -13.71 31.23
CA GLN A 509 32.35 -13.77 30.84
C GLN A 509 32.91 -12.50 30.18
N ASN A 510 32.03 -11.64 29.64
CA ASN A 510 32.41 -10.39 29.00
C ASN A 510 31.42 -9.29 29.37
N LEU A 511 31.78 -8.48 30.37
CA LEU A 511 30.95 -7.41 30.88
C LEU A 511 31.51 -6.06 30.44
N LYS A 512 30.82 -5.43 29.47
CA LYS A 512 31.13 -4.08 28.98
C LYS A 512 29.91 -3.18 29.10
N ILE A 513 30.14 -1.97 29.60
CA ILE A 513 29.13 -0.90 29.61
C ILE A 513 29.13 -0.24 28.23
N PRO A 514 27.96 -0.06 27.60
CA PRO A 514 27.87 0.65 26.33
C PRO A 514 28.31 2.12 26.43
N ASP A 515 29.02 2.62 25.43
CA ASP A 515 29.59 3.99 25.39
C ASP A 515 28.57 5.13 25.56
N TYR A 516 27.27 4.86 25.41
CA TYR A 516 26.20 5.85 25.57
C TYR A 516 25.69 6.00 27.02
N ILE A 517 26.16 5.17 27.95
CA ILE A 517 25.83 5.25 29.37
C ILE A 517 26.94 6.04 30.07
N HIS A 518 26.61 7.23 30.57
CA HIS A 518 27.60 8.16 31.08
C HIS A 518 27.54 8.33 32.60
N THR A 519 26.35 8.30 33.19
CA THR A 519 26.16 8.59 34.61
C THR A 519 26.44 7.37 35.50
N LYS A 520 26.96 7.59 36.72
CA LYS A 520 27.29 6.52 37.68
C LYS A 520 26.05 5.68 38.04
N GLU A 521 24.90 6.33 38.25
CA GLU A 521 23.63 5.65 38.55
C GLU A 521 23.14 4.75 37.40
N GLU A 522 23.20 5.22 36.15
CA GLU A 522 22.79 4.40 34.99
C GLU A 522 23.72 3.20 34.79
N LYS A 523 25.02 3.34 35.09
CA LYS A 523 25.99 2.24 35.06
C LYS A 523 25.61 1.15 36.06
N ILE A 524 25.30 1.53 37.31
CA ILE A 524 24.88 0.58 38.37
C ILE A 524 23.58 -0.14 37.98
N ILE A 525 22.57 0.59 37.49
CA ILE A 525 21.31 0.00 37.02
C ILE A 525 21.55 -1.01 35.89
N TYR A 526 22.42 -0.68 34.93
CA TYR A 526 22.76 -1.58 33.82
C TYR A 526 23.49 -2.85 34.30
N ILE A 527 24.42 -2.72 35.25
CA ILE A 527 25.13 -3.87 35.85
C ILE A 527 24.11 -4.79 36.53
N LYS A 528 23.26 -4.25 37.40
CA LYS A 528 22.21 -5.04 38.08
C LYS A 528 21.31 -5.77 37.08
N GLN A 529 20.86 -5.08 36.02
CA GLN A 529 20.07 -5.71 34.95
C GLN A 529 20.81 -6.84 34.23
N ARG A 530 22.14 -6.71 34.04
CA ARG A 530 22.96 -7.76 33.41
C ARG A 530 23.04 -9.01 34.27
N PHE A 531 23.23 -8.89 35.58
CA PHE A 531 23.22 -10.02 36.50
C PHE A 531 21.84 -10.71 36.50
N THR A 532 20.75 -9.95 36.66
CA THR A 532 19.39 -10.51 36.62
C THR A 532 19.08 -11.20 35.28
N SER A 533 19.60 -10.66 34.17
CA SER A 533 19.43 -11.29 32.85
C SER A 533 20.23 -12.58 32.71
N ALA A 534 21.45 -12.62 33.25
CA ALA A 534 22.31 -13.81 33.20
C ALA A 534 21.71 -14.98 34.00
N THR A 535 21.23 -14.73 35.22
CA THR A 535 20.56 -15.73 36.06
C THR A 535 19.28 -16.24 35.39
N ALA A 536 18.45 -15.32 34.88
CA ALA A 536 17.22 -15.67 34.16
C ALA A 536 17.48 -16.48 32.89
N LEU A 537 18.55 -16.19 32.14
CA LEU A 537 18.93 -16.96 30.94
C LEU A 537 19.40 -18.37 31.29
N ALA A 538 20.20 -18.54 32.35
CA ALA A 538 20.64 -19.84 32.83
C ALA A 538 19.44 -20.71 33.25
N ALA A 539 18.56 -20.17 34.09
CA ALA A 539 17.34 -20.85 34.50
C ALA A 539 16.42 -21.18 33.31
N TYR A 540 16.27 -20.25 32.36
CA TYR A 540 15.48 -20.46 31.15
C TYR A 540 16.02 -21.63 30.32
N MET A 541 17.34 -21.73 30.12
CA MET A 541 17.93 -22.83 29.36
C MET A 541 17.69 -24.19 30.01
N VAL A 542 17.81 -24.30 31.33
CA VAL A 542 17.45 -25.55 32.03
C VAL A 542 15.99 -25.91 31.79
N ARG A 543 15.07 -24.95 31.97
CA ARG A 543 13.63 -25.18 31.80
C ARG A 543 13.24 -25.55 30.37
N VAL A 544 13.80 -24.86 29.37
CA VAL A 544 13.44 -25.13 27.95
C VAL A 544 13.86 -26.54 27.55
N ASN A 545 15.03 -26.99 28.00
CA ASN A 545 15.53 -28.33 27.70
C ASN A 545 14.76 -29.39 28.51
N LEU A 546 14.48 -29.15 29.80
CA LEU A 546 13.65 -30.03 30.64
C LEU A 546 12.25 -30.24 30.03
N ARG A 547 11.63 -29.17 29.52
CA ARG A 547 10.34 -29.22 28.83
C ARG A 547 10.39 -30.03 27.53
N SER A 548 11.47 -29.93 26.77
CA SER A 548 11.59 -30.69 25.52
C SER A 548 11.79 -32.19 25.80
N SER A 549 12.81 -32.56 26.58
CA SER A 549 13.03 -33.93 27.05
C SER A 549 14.13 -34.01 28.12
N HIS A 550 14.16 -35.08 28.91
CA HIS A 550 15.28 -35.35 29.82
C HIS A 550 16.61 -35.56 29.05
N CYS A 551 16.55 -36.13 27.84
CA CYS A 551 17.71 -36.24 26.94
C CYS A 551 18.26 -34.85 26.55
N ALA A 552 17.39 -33.89 26.22
CA ALA A 552 17.80 -32.51 25.94
C ALA A 552 18.43 -31.82 27.15
N LEU A 553 17.86 -32.02 28.34
CA LEU A 553 18.45 -31.48 29.58
C LEU A 553 19.84 -32.08 29.82
N TYR A 554 20.00 -33.39 29.65
CA TYR A 554 21.28 -34.06 29.78
C TYR A 554 22.31 -33.55 28.76
N GLU A 555 21.91 -33.35 27.49
CA GLU A 555 22.77 -32.73 26.47
C GLU A 555 23.20 -31.32 26.88
N TYR A 556 22.28 -30.50 27.38
CA TYR A 556 22.61 -29.15 27.84
C TYR A 556 23.69 -29.18 28.94
N LEU A 557 23.60 -30.14 29.86
CA LEU A 557 24.52 -30.31 30.99
C LEU A 557 25.88 -30.87 30.58
N HIS A 558 25.90 -32.04 29.94
CA HIS A 558 27.11 -32.85 29.69
C HIS A 558 27.59 -32.80 28.23
N GLY A 559 26.76 -32.34 27.30
CA GLY A 559 27.08 -32.22 25.87
C GLY A 559 26.56 -33.37 25.00
N THR A 560 26.59 -33.14 23.68
CA THR A 560 26.04 -34.08 22.68
C THR A 560 26.69 -35.47 22.72
N ASN A 561 28.02 -35.55 22.85
CA ASN A 561 28.72 -36.85 22.86
C ASN A 561 28.30 -37.71 24.06
N ALA A 562 28.25 -37.10 25.25
CA ALA A 562 27.79 -37.79 26.46
C ALA A 562 26.32 -38.21 26.36
N ALA A 563 25.46 -37.39 25.74
CA ALA A 563 24.07 -37.74 25.49
C ALA A 563 23.94 -38.91 24.50
N ASN A 564 24.75 -38.93 23.43
CA ASN A 564 24.80 -40.04 22.49
C ASN A 564 25.18 -41.36 23.17
N GLU A 565 26.19 -41.34 24.05
CA GLU A 565 26.59 -42.51 24.82
C GLU A 565 25.50 -42.95 25.81
N LYS A 566 24.99 -42.02 26.63
CA LYS A 566 24.00 -42.31 27.69
C LYS A 566 22.69 -42.86 27.13
N PHE A 567 22.18 -42.26 26.05
CA PHE A 567 20.89 -42.62 25.46
C PHE A 567 21.02 -43.56 24.26
N PHE A 568 22.23 -44.05 23.96
CA PHE A 568 22.53 -44.91 22.81
C PHE A 568 22.00 -44.31 21.49
N LEU A 569 22.34 -43.05 21.24
CA LEU A 569 21.96 -42.30 20.04
C LEU A 569 23.14 -42.15 19.10
N ASN A 570 22.85 -42.15 17.80
CA ASN A 570 23.81 -41.83 16.73
C ASN A 570 23.53 -40.43 16.15
N SER A 571 23.27 -39.44 17.01
CA SER A 571 22.99 -38.08 16.53
C SER A 571 24.21 -37.49 15.84
N THR A 572 24.03 -37.03 14.62
CA THR A 572 25.09 -36.39 13.79
C THR A 572 25.04 -34.86 13.87
N LYS A 573 24.29 -34.32 14.84
CA LYS A 573 24.20 -32.87 15.05
C LYS A 573 25.56 -32.28 15.43
N ASN A 574 25.75 -31.00 15.10
CA ASN A 574 26.90 -30.26 15.60
C ASN A 574 26.94 -30.28 17.14
N PRO A 575 28.10 -30.56 17.76
CA PRO A 575 28.22 -30.61 19.22
C PRO A 575 27.71 -29.32 19.87
N SER A 576 26.80 -29.49 20.82
CA SER A 576 26.14 -28.38 21.52
C SER A 576 26.01 -28.67 23.02
N GLY A 577 25.52 -27.71 23.80
CA GLY A 577 25.37 -27.88 25.25
C GLY A 577 26.70 -27.84 26.00
N ASN A 578 26.88 -28.79 26.92
CA ASN A 578 28.00 -28.94 27.85
C ASN A 578 28.27 -27.68 28.70
N ILE A 579 27.27 -27.22 29.44
CA ILE A 579 27.41 -26.07 30.34
C ILE A 579 28.41 -26.35 31.46
N LEU A 580 28.51 -27.59 31.94
CA LEU A 580 29.45 -27.99 32.98
C LEU A 580 30.89 -27.72 32.54
N ASN A 581 31.33 -28.28 31.41
CA ASN A 581 32.69 -28.04 30.90
C ASN A 581 32.93 -26.57 30.55
N LYS A 582 31.90 -25.85 30.08
CA LYS A 582 32.02 -24.41 29.84
C LYS A 582 32.33 -23.64 31.12
N ILE A 583 31.64 -23.94 32.23
CA ILE A 583 31.90 -23.29 33.52
C ILE A 583 33.24 -23.75 34.12
N THR A 584 33.60 -25.03 33.95
CA THR A 584 34.93 -25.53 34.33
C THR A 584 36.04 -24.79 33.59
N ALA A 585 35.88 -24.55 32.29
CA ALA A 585 36.82 -23.74 31.52
C ALA A 585 36.84 -22.27 31.98
N CYS A 586 35.68 -21.72 32.39
CA CYS A 586 35.61 -20.39 32.97
C CYS A 586 36.42 -20.27 34.27
N LYS A 587 36.56 -21.34 35.07
CA LYS A 587 37.34 -21.34 36.32
C LYS A 587 38.82 -20.94 36.13
N ALA A 588 39.40 -21.21 34.96
CA ALA A 588 40.82 -20.95 34.70
C ALA A 588 41.18 -19.45 34.67
N THR A 589 40.24 -18.59 34.30
CA THR A 589 40.48 -17.16 34.15
C THR A 589 39.26 -16.36 34.58
N VAL A 590 39.46 -15.35 35.44
CA VAL A 590 38.39 -14.40 35.80
C VAL A 590 37.84 -13.70 34.54
N PRO A 591 36.54 -13.36 34.52
CA PRO A 591 35.88 -12.70 33.40
C PRO A 591 36.59 -11.42 32.97
N LYS A 592 36.55 -11.12 31.67
CA LYS A 592 37.05 -9.83 31.16
C LYS A 592 36.07 -8.73 31.55
N CYS A 593 36.36 -8.04 32.63
CA CYS A 593 35.58 -6.93 33.14
C CYS A 593 36.30 -5.61 32.84
N SER A 594 35.70 -4.75 32.01
CA SER A 594 36.22 -3.41 31.70
C SER A 594 35.42 -2.33 32.44
N ILE A 595 35.14 -2.56 33.71
CA ILE A 595 34.29 -1.74 34.57
C ILE A 595 35.06 -1.43 35.85
N GLU A 596 34.91 -0.21 36.35
CA GLU A 596 35.54 0.22 37.60
C GLU A 596 34.96 -0.56 38.80
N ASN A 597 35.81 -1.03 39.70
CA ASN A 597 35.42 -1.93 40.79
C ASN A 597 34.44 -1.27 41.80
N ASP A 598 34.41 0.05 41.87
CA ASP A 598 33.53 0.83 42.76
C ASP A 598 32.06 0.90 42.29
N LEU A 599 31.76 0.30 41.12
CA LEU A 599 30.40 0.21 40.56
C LEU A 599 29.70 -1.11 40.90
N PHE A 600 30.40 -2.06 41.54
CA PHE A 600 29.87 -3.36 41.93
C PHE A 600 29.41 -3.35 43.39
N ASP A 601 28.29 -4.01 43.65
CA ASP A 601 27.83 -4.25 45.02
C ASP A 601 28.71 -5.33 45.70
N GLU A 602 28.68 -5.39 47.03
CA GLU A 602 29.38 -6.40 47.84
C GLU A 602 29.10 -7.85 47.36
N GLU A 603 27.88 -8.14 46.93
CA GLU A 603 27.47 -9.45 46.42
C GLU A 603 28.04 -9.80 45.04
N GLN A 604 28.65 -8.85 44.34
CA GLN A 604 29.19 -9.00 42.99
C GLN A 604 30.73 -9.09 42.97
N LYS A 605 31.37 -9.01 44.14
CA LYS A 605 32.83 -9.11 44.32
C LYS A 605 33.44 -10.38 43.72
N TRP A 606 32.67 -11.46 43.72
CA TRP A 606 33.08 -12.73 43.12
C TRP A 606 33.38 -12.65 41.62
N LEU A 607 33.01 -11.57 40.89
CA LEU A 607 33.30 -11.46 39.47
C LEU A 607 34.76 -11.08 39.17
N TYR A 608 35.47 -10.43 40.10
CA TYR A 608 36.82 -9.93 39.88
C TYR A 608 37.85 -10.45 40.90
N ASP A 609 37.41 -10.95 42.05
CA ASP A 609 38.27 -11.70 42.97
C ASP A 609 38.42 -13.15 42.49
N LYS A 610 39.67 -13.58 42.25
CA LYS A 610 39.95 -14.93 41.72
C LYS A 610 39.45 -16.04 42.65
N THR A 611 39.62 -15.89 43.97
CA THR A 611 39.24 -16.93 44.93
C THR A 611 37.72 -17.09 45.02
N LEU A 612 37.00 -15.97 45.20
CA LEU A 612 35.54 -15.96 45.25
C LEU A 612 34.91 -16.36 43.91
N TYR A 613 35.57 -16.07 42.78
CA TYR A 613 35.14 -16.49 41.46
C TYR A 613 35.25 -18.00 41.28
N GLU A 614 36.36 -18.60 41.70
CA GLU A 614 36.55 -20.05 41.66
C GLU A 614 35.51 -20.76 42.54
N ASP A 615 35.20 -20.22 43.72
CA ASP A 615 34.15 -20.73 44.61
C ASP A 615 32.77 -20.60 43.98
N ALA A 616 32.45 -19.46 43.36
CA ALA A 616 31.20 -19.28 42.64
C ALA A 616 31.06 -20.28 41.48
N CYS A 617 32.13 -20.55 40.73
CA CYS A 617 32.14 -21.57 39.68
C CYS A 617 31.89 -22.96 40.26
N ASN A 618 32.53 -23.33 41.36
CA ASN A 618 32.33 -24.63 42.00
C ASN A 618 30.89 -24.81 42.51
N ILE A 619 30.31 -23.77 43.12
CA ILE A 619 28.90 -23.77 43.56
C ILE A 619 27.97 -23.97 42.37
N GLU A 620 28.16 -23.22 41.27
CA GLU A 620 27.30 -23.34 40.09
C GLU A 620 27.45 -24.70 39.39
N ILE A 621 28.68 -25.25 39.31
CA ILE A 621 28.93 -26.62 38.84
C ILE A 621 28.17 -27.65 39.70
N ASN A 622 28.27 -27.56 41.03
CA ASN A 622 27.56 -28.47 41.94
C ASN A 622 26.03 -28.39 41.77
N ILE A 623 25.49 -27.18 41.53
CA ILE A 623 24.06 -27.00 41.23
C ILE A 623 23.70 -27.73 39.93
N TYR A 624 24.47 -27.54 38.85
CA TYR A 624 24.23 -28.22 37.57
C TYR A 624 24.40 -29.74 37.67
N ASP A 625 25.38 -30.24 38.41
CA ASP A 625 25.57 -31.67 38.67
C ASP A 625 24.37 -32.24 39.45
N ARG A 626 23.85 -31.50 40.43
CA ARG A 626 22.64 -31.91 41.16
C ARG A 626 21.41 -31.93 40.26
N ILE A 627 21.27 -30.94 39.36
CA ILE A 627 20.23 -30.94 38.33
C ILE A 627 20.40 -32.17 37.42
N GLY A 628 21.63 -32.53 37.03
CA GLY A 628 21.92 -33.73 36.25
C GLY A 628 21.48 -35.01 36.95
N GLN A 629 21.83 -35.17 38.23
CA GLN A 629 21.39 -36.31 39.05
C GLN A 629 19.86 -36.41 39.13
N LEU A 630 19.17 -35.29 39.30
CA LEU A 630 17.71 -35.24 39.31
C LEU A 630 17.12 -35.56 37.93
N ALA A 631 17.74 -35.08 36.85
CA ALA A 631 17.31 -35.36 35.48
C ALA A 631 17.41 -36.85 35.14
N GLU A 632 18.39 -37.57 35.69
CA GLU A 632 18.52 -39.03 35.54
C GLU A 632 17.45 -39.84 36.28
N LEU A 633 16.77 -39.24 37.27
CA LEU A 633 15.67 -39.88 38.01
C LEU A 633 14.31 -39.70 37.34
N LEU A 634 14.22 -38.92 36.26
CA LEU A 634 12.98 -38.74 35.51
C LEU A 634 12.57 -40.07 34.85
N SER A 635 11.27 -40.35 34.87
CA SER A 635 10.71 -41.63 34.42
C SER A 635 10.84 -41.88 32.91
N GLY A 636 10.93 -40.82 32.11
CA GLY A 636 10.83 -40.89 30.64
C GLY A 636 9.39 -40.97 30.11
N GLU A 637 8.37 -40.95 30.97
CA GLU A 637 6.95 -41.02 30.59
C GLU A 637 6.53 -39.88 29.68
N ARG A 638 7.20 -38.73 29.77
CA ARG A 638 6.94 -37.58 28.90
C ARG A 638 7.23 -37.88 27.44
N GLU A 639 8.39 -38.45 27.17
CA GLU A 639 8.81 -38.84 25.84
C GLU A 639 8.00 -40.02 25.32
N GLU A 640 7.69 -41.00 26.18
CA GLU A 640 6.78 -42.10 25.87
C GLU A 640 5.38 -41.59 25.51
N SER A 641 4.82 -40.62 26.22
CA SER A 641 3.52 -40.02 25.89
C SER A 641 3.55 -39.31 24.52
N LYS A 642 4.62 -38.59 24.20
CA LYS A 642 4.82 -37.98 22.87
C LYS A 642 4.87 -39.04 21.77
N VAL A 643 5.61 -40.13 22.00
CA VAL A 643 5.70 -41.29 21.08
C VAL A 643 4.33 -41.95 20.91
N ASN A 644 3.61 -42.21 21.99
CA ASN A 644 2.27 -42.80 21.97
C ASN A 644 1.28 -41.92 21.22
N THR A 645 1.39 -40.60 21.36
CA THR A 645 0.60 -39.63 20.59
C THR A 645 0.90 -39.75 19.10
N LEU A 646 2.18 -39.77 18.70
CA LEU A 646 2.58 -39.98 17.29
C LEU A 646 2.06 -41.31 16.73
N ILE A 647 2.12 -42.39 17.53
CA ILE A 647 1.63 -43.73 17.15
C ILE A 647 0.11 -43.78 17.03
N LYS A 648 -0.62 -43.07 17.90
CA LYS A 648 -2.07 -42.96 17.80
C LYS A 648 -2.44 -42.19 16.54
N SER A 649 -1.82 -41.04 16.32
CA SER A 649 -2.12 -40.18 15.18
C SER A 649 -1.80 -40.86 13.84
N ILE A 650 -0.75 -41.68 13.73
CA ILE A 650 -0.41 -42.36 12.46
C ILE A 650 -1.38 -43.50 12.09
N LYS A 651 -2.28 -43.86 13.01
CA LYS A 651 -3.40 -44.78 12.71
C LYS A 651 -4.54 -44.05 12.00
N GLU A 652 -4.76 -42.78 12.33
CA GLU A 652 -5.82 -41.92 11.80
C GLU A 652 -5.35 -41.13 10.56
N HIS A 653 -4.09 -40.70 10.55
CA HIS A 653 -3.47 -39.91 9.49
C HIS A 653 -2.36 -40.69 8.79
N LYS A 654 -2.27 -40.59 7.45
CA LYS A 654 -1.21 -41.27 6.67
C LYS A 654 0.16 -40.60 6.83
N LYS A 655 0.20 -39.26 6.89
CA LYS A 655 1.43 -38.46 6.91
C LYS A 655 1.34 -37.41 8.02
N ILE A 656 2.33 -37.39 8.91
CA ILE A 656 2.38 -36.52 10.09
C ILE A 656 3.65 -35.67 10.08
N LEU A 657 3.50 -34.39 10.42
CA LEU A 657 4.59 -33.49 10.76
C LEU A 657 4.64 -33.30 12.28
N ALA A 658 5.78 -33.50 12.90
CA ALA A 658 5.96 -33.25 14.33
C ALA A 658 7.15 -32.32 14.56
N PHE A 659 6.95 -31.23 15.30
CA PHE A 659 7.97 -30.19 15.47
C PHE A 659 8.47 -30.09 16.90
N ASP A 660 9.80 -30.11 17.08
CA ASP A 660 10.49 -29.74 18.33
C ASP A 660 11.64 -28.77 18.01
N SER A 661 11.88 -27.78 18.88
CA SER A 661 13.03 -26.88 18.73
C SER A 661 14.38 -27.57 18.98
N THR A 662 14.37 -28.71 19.70
CA THR A 662 15.57 -29.42 20.13
C THR A 662 15.84 -30.67 19.28
N VAL A 663 16.93 -30.62 18.51
CA VAL A 663 17.29 -31.69 17.56
C VAL A 663 17.56 -33.04 18.24
N ILE A 664 18.24 -33.06 19.40
CA ILE A 664 18.57 -34.33 20.08
C ILE A 664 17.30 -35.07 20.54
N THR A 665 16.26 -34.31 20.89
CA THR A 665 14.95 -34.85 21.26
C THR A 665 14.29 -35.53 20.07
N LEU A 666 14.41 -34.96 18.86
CA LEU A 666 13.91 -35.60 17.65
C LEU A 666 14.62 -36.93 17.38
N ASP A 667 15.94 -36.98 17.54
CA ASP A 667 16.72 -38.22 17.40
C ASP A 667 16.34 -39.26 18.47
N TYR A 668 16.09 -38.80 19.70
CA TYR A 668 15.66 -39.67 20.80
C TYR A 668 14.25 -40.23 20.56
N LEU A 669 13.29 -39.39 20.15
CA LEU A 669 11.94 -39.84 19.79
C LEU A 669 11.96 -40.77 18.58
N HIS A 670 12.85 -40.53 17.61
CA HIS A 670 13.05 -41.42 16.46
C HIS A 670 13.49 -42.83 16.91
N LYS A 671 14.45 -42.90 17.83
CA LYS A 671 14.90 -44.16 18.44
C LYS A 671 13.74 -44.89 19.14
N LEU A 672 13.00 -44.19 20.00
CA LEU A 672 11.86 -44.78 20.71
C LEU A 672 10.79 -45.31 19.75
N LEU A 673 10.49 -44.59 18.66
CA LEU A 673 9.56 -45.06 17.63
C LEU A 673 10.06 -46.32 16.91
N GLN A 674 11.36 -46.43 16.66
CA GLN A 674 11.99 -47.63 16.06
C GLN A 674 11.87 -48.84 16.99
N GLU A 675 12.11 -48.65 18.30
CA GLU A 675 12.01 -49.71 19.31
C GLU A 675 10.58 -50.27 19.44
N LYS A 676 9.56 -49.43 19.24
CA LYS A 676 8.14 -49.85 19.24
C LYS A 676 7.71 -50.57 17.93
N GLN A 677 8.61 -50.74 16.96
CA GLN A 677 8.40 -51.46 15.68
C GLN A 677 7.12 -51.06 14.93
N ILE A 678 6.90 -49.76 14.79
CA ILE A 678 5.69 -49.23 14.16
C ILE A 678 5.70 -49.48 12.64
N LYS A 679 4.53 -49.74 12.05
CA LYS A 679 4.34 -49.85 10.60
C LYS A 679 4.28 -48.47 9.91
N ALA A 680 5.25 -47.62 10.20
CA ALA A 680 5.39 -46.31 9.60
C ALA A 680 6.87 -45.92 9.50
N ARG A 681 7.25 -45.29 8.40
CA ARG A 681 8.60 -44.79 8.21
C ARG A 681 8.76 -43.43 8.89
N THR A 682 9.74 -43.36 9.78
CA THR A 682 10.07 -42.17 10.56
C THR A 682 11.35 -41.53 10.02
N ILE A 683 11.37 -40.21 9.84
CA ILE A 683 12.55 -39.48 9.32
C ILE A 683 12.79 -38.23 10.17
N VAL A 684 14.04 -37.96 10.55
CA VAL A 684 14.44 -36.74 11.26
C VAL A 684 14.94 -35.70 10.25
N ALA A 685 14.22 -34.59 10.11
CA ALA A 685 14.59 -33.48 9.26
C ALA A 685 15.08 -32.29 10.10
N ALA A 686 16.40 -32.13 10.18
CA ALA A 686 17.06 -31.05 10.90
C ALA A 686 18.02 -30.27 9.99
N GLY A 687 18.32 -29.02 10.37
CA GLY A 687 19.08 -28.09 9.51
C GLY A 687 20.51 -28.53 9.12
N HIS A 688 21.11 -29.49 9.84
CA HIS A 688 22.45 -30.01 9.56
C HIS A 688 22.45 -31.20 8.59
N ASN A 689 21.30 -31.85 8.38
CA ASN A 689 21.16 -33.06 7.57
C ASN A 689 20.41 -32.76 6.27
N THR A 690 21.15 -32.42 5.21
CA THR A 690 20.60 -32.03 3.90
C THR A 690 19.89 -33.18 3.18
N ARG A 691 20.35 -34.42 3.38
CA ARG A 691 19.77 -35.63 2.77
C ARG A 691 18.36 -35.86 3.28
N ASP A 692 18.19 -35.97 4.59
CA ASP A 692 16.89 -36.30 5.19
C ASP A 692 15.90 -35.14 5.02
N ARG A 693 16.39 -33.90 5.05
CA ARG A 693 15.60 -32.72 4.66
C ARG A 693 15.06 -32.84 3.24
N SER A 694 15.92 -33.14 2.26
CA SER A 694 15.51 -33.25 0.85
C SER A 694 14.52 -34.40 0.65
N GLN A 695 14.71 -35.48 1.40
CA GLN A 695 13.81 -36.63 1.39
C GLN A 695 12.43 -36.29 1.96
N VAL A 696 12.35 -35.63 3.12
CA VAL A 696 11.07 -35.18 3.68
C VAL A 696 10.38 -34.20 2.72
N MET A 697 11.13 -33.29 2.10
CA MET A 697 10.58 -32.38 1.07
C MET A 697 9.95 -33.12 -0.10
N GLN A 698 10.56 -34.22 -0.56
CA GLN A 698 10.03 -35.01 -1.67
C GLN A 698 8.82 -35.87 -1.27
N LEU A 699 8.86 -36.48 -0.08
CA LEU A 699 7.83 -37.40 0.39
C LEU A 699 6.54 -36.70 0.85
N PHE A 700 6.65 -35.45 1.30
CA PHE A 700 5.55 -34.60 1.76
C PHE A 700 5.19 -33.49 0.75
N ALA A 701 5.74 -33.56 -0.47
CA ALA A 701 5.33 -32.69 -1.58
C ALA A 701 3.93 -33.08 -2.08
N LEU A 702 3.23 -32.09 -2.65
CA LEU A 702 1.90 -32.26 -3.23
C LEU A 702 1.89 -33.31 -4.36
N GLY A 703 0.82 -34.10 -4.47
CA GLY A 703 0.67 -35.12 -5.51
C GLY A 703 1.54 -36.37 -5.36
N ASN A 704 2.16 -36.59 -4.20
CA ASN A 704 2.94 -37.79 -3.94
C ASN A 704 2.03 -38.99 -3.63
N GLN A 705 1.92 -39.93 -4.58
CA GLN A 705 1.06 -41.12 -4.49
C GLN A 705 1.57 -42.24 -3.55
N SER A 706 2.60 -42.01 -2.74
CA SER A 706 3.07 -43.02 -1.81
C SER A 706 1.98 -43.39 -0.79
N GLU A 707 1.59 -44.66 -0.76
CA GLU A 707 0.71 -45.22 0.27
C GLU A 707 1.44 -45.46 1.61
N GLU A 708 2.76 -45.23 1.66
CA GLU A 708 3.56 -45.41 2.87
C GLU A 708 3.14 -44.43 3.98
N ARG A 709 2.97 -44.95 5.20
CA ARG A 709 2.72 -44.12 6.38
C ARG A 709 4.01 -43.46 6.85
N LEU A 710 4.00 -42.14 7.03
CA LEU A 710 5.19 -41.34 7.28
C LEU A 710 5.05 -40.43 8.50
N ILE A 711 6.11 -40.38 9.32
CA ILE A 711 6.26 -39.43 10.41
C ILE A 711 7.54 -38.63 10.17
N ALA A 712 7.42 -37.34 9.91
CA ALA A 712 8.56 -36.44 9.84
C ALA A 712 8.75 -35.69 11.16
N LEU A 713 9.88 -35.94 11.81
CA LEU A 713 10.33 -35.26 13.02
C LEU A 713 11.17 -34.06 12.59
N CYS A 714 10.62 -32.86 12.71
CA CYS A 714 11.13 -31.63 12.10
C CYS A 714 11.67 -30.66 13.16
N SER A 715 12.86 -30.11 12.92
CA SER A 715 13.34 -28.96 13.69
C SER A 715 12.80 -27.64 13.14
N ASP A 716 12.99 -26.54 13.87
CA ASP A 716 12.57 -25.20 13.41
C ASP A 716 13.16 -24.81 12.03
N ALA A 717 14.27 -25.43 11.60
CA ALA A 717 14.82 -25.23 10.26
C ALA A 717 13.88 -25.66 9.13
N MET A 718 12.90 -26.52 9.42
CA MET A 718 11.88 -26.99 8.48
C MET A 718 10.59 -26.14 8.52
N SER A 719 10.48 -25.19 9.44
CA SER A 719 9.27 -24.36 9.61
C SER A 719 9.16 -23.22 8.57
N GLU A 720 10.26 -22.87 7.89
CA GLU A 720 10.31 -21.74 6.95
C GLU A 720 10.69 -22.19 5.53
N GLY A 721 9.95 -21.70 4.54
CA GLY A 721 10.36 -21.77 3.13
C GLY A 721 10.29 -23.14 2.46
N ILE A 722 9.60 -24.12 3.06
CA ILE A 722 9.50 -25.50 2.54
C ILE A 722 8.03 -25.90 2.32
N ASN A 723 7.77 -26.69 1.28
CA ASN A 723 6.45 -27.25 0.97
C ASN A 723 6.32 -28.65 1.59
N LEU A 724 5.39 -28.83 2.54
CA LEU A 724 5.18 -30.08 3.30
C LEU A 724 3.67 -30.40 3.44
N GLN A 725 2.90 -30.07 2.41
CA GLN A 725 1.46 -29.82 2.52
C GLN A 725 0.60 -31.08 2.45
N ASP A 726 1.20 -32.20 2.10
CA ASP A 726 0.55 -33.49 1.90
C ASP A 726 0.25 -34.24 3.22
N ALA A 727 0.81 -33.75 4.34
CA ALA A 727 0.37 -34.19 5.66
C ALA A 727 -1.10 -33.79 5.91
N SER A 728 -1.75 -34.42 6.89
CA SER A 728 -3.07 -34.00 7.39
C SER A 728 -3.09 -33.72 8.90
N CYS A 729 -1.96 -33.97 9.58
CA CYS A 729 -1.81 -33.75 11.01
C CYS A 729 -0.44 -33.13 11.32
N LEU A 730 -0.47 -32.11 12.19
CA LEU A 730 0.70 -31.46 12.75
C LEU A 730 0.70 -31.58 14.28
N ILE A 731 1.81 -32.06 14.85
CA ILE A 731 1.98 -32.22 16.29
C ILE A 731 3.09 -31.28 16.76
N LEU A 732 2.77 -30.36 17.66
CA LEU A 732 3.76 -29.54 18.35
C LEU A 732 4.32 -30.35 19.53
N LEU A 733 5.55 -30.87 19.41
CA LEU A 733 6.20 -31.67 20.46
C LEU A 733 6.70 -30.80 21.62
N ASP A 734 6.94 -29.52 21.35
CA ASP A 734 7.17 -28.46 22.31
C ASP A 734 6.22 -27.28 22.04
N MET A 735 5.87 -26.52 23.09
CA MET A 735 5.17 -25.25 22.88
C MET A 735 6.19 -24.20 22.43
N PRO A 736 6.02 -23.56 21.26
CA PRO A 736 6.90 -22.49 20.85
C PRO A 736 6.78 -21.29 21.78
N SER A 737 7.85 -20.48 21.89
CA SER A 737 7.86 -19.31 22.78
C SER A 737 7.41 -18.00 22.11
N VAL A 738 7.16 -18.02 20.79
CA VAL A 738 6.80 -16.84 19.99
C VAL A 738 5.77 -17.22 18.92
N LEU A 739 4.73 -16.38 18.77
CA LEU A 739 3.63 -16.56 17.81
C LEU A 739 4.09 -16.89 16.39
N ARG A 740 5.09 -16.17 15.88
CA ARG A 740 5.65 -16.39 14.54
C ARG A 740 6.00 -17.86 14.28
N VAL A 741 6.64 -18.55 15.24
CA VAL A 741 7.09 -19.93 15.05
C VAL A 741 5.89 -20.87 14.92
N ILE A 742 4.82 -20.61 15.66
CA ILE A 742 3.56 -21.35 15.55
C ILE A 742 2.94 -21.17 14.18
N GLU A 743 2.80 -19.93 13.71
CA GLU A 743 2.25 -19.65 12.38
C GLU A 743 3.08 -20.29 11.27
N GLN A 744 4.41 -20.31 11.42
CA GLN A 744 5.33 -20.93 10.46
C GLN A 744 5.19 -22.45 10.43
N ARG A 745 5.12 -23.09 11.61
CA ARG A 745 4.91 -24.53 11.76
C ARG A 745 3.54 -24.94 11.21
N ILE A 746 2.44 -24.32 11.67
CA ILE A 746 1.08 -24.63 11.21
C ILE A 746 0.92 -24.34 9.72
N GLY A 747 1.48 -23.24 9.22
CA GLY A 747 1.47 -22.87 7.79
C GLY A 747 2.26 -23.81 6.88
N ARG A 748 2.89 -24.88 7.40
CA ARG A 748 3.40 -25.99 6.58
C ARG A 748 2.26 -26.86 6.02
N LEU A 749 1.18 -26.96 6.78
CA LEU A 749 -0.01 -27.76 6.51
C LEU A 749 -1.17 -26.90 6.02
N GLU A 750 -1.39 -25.78 6.71
CA GLU A 750 -2.55 -24.92 6.51
C GLU A 750 -2.33 -23.93 5.35
N ARG A 751 -2.57 -24.40 4.14
CA ARG A 751 -2.39 -23.65 2.89
C ARG A 751 -3.57 -23.85 1.94
N MET A 752 -3.70 -22.98 0.95
CA MET A 752 -4.81 -23.04 -0.02
C MET A 752 -4.74 -24.25 -0.93
N ASP A 753 -3.54 -24.71 -1.27
CA ASP A 753 -3.31 -25.87 -2.14
C ASP A 753 -3.34 -27.20 -1.38
N CYS A 754 -3.74 -27.23 -0.10
CA CYS A 754 -3.87 -28.45 0.68
C CYS A 754 -4.92 -29.39 0.05
N GLU A 755 -4.58 -30.69 -0.07
CA GLU A 755 -5.49 -31.71 -0.61
C GLU A 755 -6.56 -32.17 0.41
N HIS A 756 -6.33 -31.90 1.70
CA HIS A 756 -7.23 -32.32 2.78
C HIS A 756 -8.23 -31.21 3.11
N GLU A 757 -9.51 -31.55 3.25
CA GLU A 757 -10.53 -30.57 3.64
C GLU A 757 -10.42 -30.14 5.10
N GLU A 758 -9.97 -31.06 5.96
CA GLU A 758 -9.74 -30.82 7.38
C GLU A 758 -8.33 -31.24 7.78
N ILE A 759 -7.71 -30.44 8.66
CA ILE A 759 -6.39 -30.72 9.21
C ILE A 759 -6.44 -30.70 10.74
N THR A 760 -5.60 -31.52 11.37
CA THR A 760 -5.52 -31.59 12.84
C THR A 760 -4.21 -30.98 13.34
N VAL A 761 -4.29 -30.05 14.29
CA VAL A 761 -3.13 -29.46 14.97
C VAL A 761 -3.19 -29.83 16.45
N MET A 762 -2.20 -30.59 16.91
CA MET A 762 -2.12 -31.09 18.28
C MET A 762 -1.12 -30.27 19.11
N TRP A 763 -1.57 -29.77 20.25
CA TRP A 763 -0.79 -28.93 21.17
C TRP A 763 -0.45 -29.69 22.46
N PRO A 764 0.75 -29.49 23.04
CA PRO A 764 1.11 -30.13 24.29
C PRO A 764 0.41 -29.41 25.45
N ASP A 765 -0.27 -30.16 26.32
CA ASP A 765 -0.78 -29.66 27.60
C ASP A 765 0.21 -29.95 28.73
N ASP A 766 1.24 -29.12 28.81
CA ASP A 766 2.33 -29.24 29.80
C ASP A 766 1.83 -28.94 31.23
N SER A 767 2.28 -29.69 32.24
CA SER A 767 2.02 -29.33 33.64
C SER A 767 2.64 -27.98 34.03
N GLU A 768 2.23 -27.41 35.17
CA GLU A 768 2.73 -26.09 35.59
C GLU A 768 4.25 -26.07 35.81
N GLU A 769 4.80 -27.17 36.30
CA GLU A 769 6.23 -27.35 36.60
C GLU A 769 7.08 -27.40 35.31
N PHE A 770 6.53 -27.91 34.21
CA PHE A 770 7.19 -27.98 32.90
C PHE A 770 6.88 -26.79 31.98
N SER A 771 5.81 -26.05 32.28
CA SER A 771 5.41 -24.84 31.54
C SER A 771 6.44 -23.72 31.69
N LEU A 772 6.54 -22.83 30.70
CA LEU A 772 7.43 -21.67 30.77
C LEU A 772 6.66 -20.40 31.12
N ASN A 773 7.31 -19.48 31.83
CA ASN A 773 6.72 -18.14 32.09
C ASN A 773 6.45 -17.36 30.79
N GLY A 774 7.09 -17.76 29.67
CA GLY A 774 6.88 -17.20 28.35
C GLY A 774 5.55 -17.59 27.71
N ASP A 775 4.95 -18.70 28.13
CA ASP A 775 3.73 -19.26 27.53
C ASP A 775 2.56 -18.29 27.71
N ARG A 776 2.38 -17.77 28.93
CA ARG A 776 1.39 -16.73 29.24
C ARG A 776 1.57 -15.51 28.34
N ARG A 777 2.79 -15.01 28.20
CA ARG A 777 3.07 -13.84 27.34
C ARG A 777 2.76 -14.14 25.88
N MET A 778 2.97 -15.37 25.42
CA MET A 778 2.64 -15.75 24.06
C MET A 778 1.12 -15.78 23.84
N ILE A 779 0.36 -16.35 24.78
CA ILE A 779 -1.12 -16.36 24.74
C ILE A 779 -1.67 -14.94 24.83
N ASP A 780 -1.13 -14.09 25.71
CA ASP A 780 -1.47 -12.67 25.76
C ASP A 780 -1.16 -11.97 24.42
N THR A 781 -0.03 -12.31 23.80
CA THR A 781 0.36 -11.74 22.50
C THR A 781 -0.57 -12.22 21.39
N LEU A 782 -0.99 -13.48 21.41
CA LEU A 782 -1.99 -14.05 20.50
C LEU A 782 -3.32 -13.31 20.61
N LEU A 783 -3.82 -13.11 21.83
CA LEU A 783 -5.04 -12.34 22.12
C LEU A 783 -4.92 -10.88 21.69
N ILE A 784 -3.78 -10.25 21.96
CA ILE A 784 -3.52 -8.90 21.51
C ILE A 784 -3.50 -8.89 19.97
N THR A 785 -2.81 -9.83 19.32
CA THR A 785 -2.69 -9.88 17.85
C THR A 785 -4.04 -10.13 17.18
N GLU A 786 -4.90 -10.94 17.79
CA GLU A 786 -6.29 -11.12 17.40
C GLU A 786 -7.06 -9.80 17.41
N ASN A 787 -6.96 -9.04 18.50
CA ASN A 787 -7.56 -7.72 18.66
C ASN A 787 -6.88 -6.61 17.81
N LEU A 788 -5.62 -6.82 17.39
CA LEU A 788 -4.88 -5.84 16.60
C LEU A 788 -5.11 -6.05 15.10
N ILE A 789 -5.01 -7.27 14.58
CA ILE A 789 -4.91 -7.55 13.12
C ILE A 789 -5.63 -8.85 12.69
N GLY A 790 -6.28 -9.54 13.64
CA GLY A 790 -7.03 -10.76 13.37
C GLY A 790 -6.10 -11.96 13.35
N ASN A 791 -6.40 -12.95 14.17
CA ASN A 791 -5.54 -14.11 14.35
C ASN A 791 -5.81 -15.14 13.23
N ASN A 792 -4.73 -15.75 12.74
CA ASN A 792 -4.80 -16.84 11.77
C ASN A 792 -4.73 -18.22 12.46
N VAL A 793 -4.49 -18.31 13.77
CA VAL A 793 -4.27 -19.57 14.49
C VAL A 793 -5.41 -19.85 15.47
N GLY A 794 -6.09 -20.99 15.33
CA GLY A 794 -7.05 -21.47 16.32
C GLY A 794 -6.33 -22.01 17.56
N ILE A 795 -6.57 -21.43 18.73
CA ILE A 795 -6.01 -21.89 20.02
C ILE A 795 -7.01 -22.86 20.66
N PRO A 796 -6.57 -24.02 21.20
CA PRO A 796 -7.45 -24.89 21.97
C PRO A 796 -8.02 -24.20 23.22
N GLU A 797 -9.32 -24.36 23.47
CA GLU A 797 -10.02 -23.80 24.64
C GLU A 797 -9.38 -24.19 25.97
N THR A 798 -8.83 -25.41 26.07
CA THR A 798 -8.18 -25.92 27.29
C THR A 798 -6.96 -25.09 27.67
N ILE A 799 -6.07 -24.79 26.72
CA ILE A 799 -4.88 -23.94 26.93
C ILE A 799 -5.32 -22.51 27.27
N TYR A 800 -6.33 -22.01 26.55
CA TYR A 800 -6.89 -20.69 26.78
C TYR A 800 -7.41 -20.51 28.22
N ASN A 801 -8.25 -21.44 28.67
CA ASN A 801 -8.85 -21.44 30.01
C ASN A 801 -7.81 -21.62 31.12
N LYS A 802 -6.78 -22.43 30.89
CA LYS A 802 -5.69 -22.66 31.85
C LYS A 802 -4.93 -21.37 32.18
N HIS A 803 -4.65 -20.54 31.18
CA HIS A 803 -3.90 -19.30 31.38
C HIS A 803 -4.75 -18.12 31.90
N LEU A 804 -6.06 -18.12 31.68
CA LEU A 804 -6.99 -17.09 32.17
C LEU A 804 -7.29 -17.17 33.67
N LYS A 805 -7.27 -18.37 34.27
CA LYS A 805 -7.59 -18.57 35.70
C LYS A 805 -6.66 -17.83 36.67
N ASN A 806 -5.49 -17.36 36.21
CA ASN A 806 -4.43 -16.79 37.06
C ASN A 806 -4.32 -15.24 37.06
N ASN A 807 -5.29 -14.47 36.55
CA ASN A 807 -5.73 -13.11 37.00
C ASN A 807 -6.43 -12.25 35.91
N PHE A 808 -7.45 -11.51 36.37
CA PHE A 808 -8.37 -10.51 35.75
C PHE A 808 -9.68 -11.02 35.09
N ASN A 809 -10.78 -10.62 35.74
CA ASN A 809 -12.20 -10.65 35.35
C ASN A 809 -12.61 -11.76 34.36
N THR A 810 -12.52 -13.00 34.85
CA THR A 810 -12.84 -14.25 34.15
C THR A 810 -14.22 -14.23 33.51
N GLN A 811 -15.22 -13.59 34.13
CA GLN A 811 -16.57 -13.52 33.58
C GLN A 811 -16.67 -12.65 32.31
N ASN A 812 -15.99 -11.50 32.25
CA ASN A 812 -16.11 -10.60 31.10
C ASN A 812 -15.35 -11.10 29.86
N LEU A 813 -14.22 -11.79 30.03
CA LEU A 813 -13.46 -12.37 28.92
C LEU A 813 -14.09 -13.68 28.41
N ILE A 814 -14.64 -14.50 29.30
CA ILE A 814 -15.38 -15.71 28.93
C ILE A 814 -16.72 -15.33 28.28
N ASN A 815 -17.43 -14.32 28.79
CA ASN A 815 -18.61 -13.78 28.12
C ASN A 815 -18.26 -13.15 26.77
N ALA A 816 -17.13 -12.41 26.66
CA ALA A 816 -16.67 -11.93 25.35
C ALA A 816 -16.37 -13.10 24.40
N TYR A 817 -15.65 -14.15 24.82
CA TYR A 817 -15.35 -15.33 24.00
C TYR A 817 -16.61 -16.12 23.60
N ASN A 818 -17.58 -16.25 24.51
CA ASN A 818 -18.86 -16.93 24.29
C ASN A 818 -19.82 -16.10 23.45
N GLU A 819 -19.91 -14.78 23.66
CA GLU A 819 -20.60 -13.84 22.77
C GLU A 819 -19.92 -13.81 21.40
N PHE A 820 -18.59 -13.92 21.29
CA PHE A 820 -17.88 -14.03 20.01
C PHE A 820 -18.13 -15.36 19.26
N THR A 821 -18.44 -16.44 19.98
CA THR A 821 -18.75 -17.75 19.38
C THR A 821 -20.25 -17.94 19.12
N GLN A 822 -21.13 -17.21 19.80
CA GLN A 822 -22.59 -17.33 19.70
C GLN A 822 -23.30 -16.14 19.04
N GLU A 823 -22.72 -14.93 19.05
CA GLU A 823 -23.19 -13.74 18.35
C GLU A 823 -22.13 -13.25 17.36
N GLU A 824 -22.47 -13.32 16.07
CA GLU A 824 -21.62 -12.90 14.95
C GLU A 824 -21.42 -11.37 14.91
N TYR A 825 -20.62 -10.83 15.85
CA TYR A 825 -20.13 -9.47 15.75
C TYR A 825 -19.05 -9.40 14.67
N GLU A 826 -19.35 -8.69 13.60
CA GLU A 826 -18.42 -8.35 12.53
C GLU A 826 -17.18 -7.64 13.10
N TRP A 827 -16.07 -8.38 13.14
CA TRP A 827 -14.74 -8.00 13.62
C TRP A 827 -14.29 -6.55 13.25
N GLU A 828 -14.09 -5.67 14.24
CA GLU A 828 -13.54 -4.29 14.13
C GLU A 828 -11.99 -4.24 14.18
N GLY A 829 -11.27 -5.20 13.60
CA GLY A 829 -9.80 -5.09 13.56
C GLY A 829 -9.29 -4.27 12.37
N VAL A 830 -7.99 -4.41 12.05
CA VAL A 830 -7.34 -3.77 10.90
C VAL A 830 -7.99 -4.27 9.60
N ARG A 831 -9.03 -3.55 9.17
CA ARG A 831 -9.72 -3.75 7.89
C ARG A 831 -8.94 -3.04 6.79
N ASP A 832 -8.92 -3.66 5.60
CA ASP A 832 -8.50 -3.01 4.36
C ASP A 832 -9.40 -1.78 4.13
N SER A 833 -8.81 -0.64 3.75
CA SER A 833 -9.55 0.59 3.41
C SER A 833 -10.66 0.38 2.36
N THR A 834 -10.56 -0.67 1.55
CA THR A 834 -11.58 -1.04 0.55
C THR A 834 -12.69 -1.94 1.12
N GLN A 835 -12.52 -2.54 2.30
CA GLN A 835 -13.57 -3.30 2.97
C GLN A 835 -14.77 -2.41 3.32
N ASP A 836 -14.50 -1.15 3.70
CA ASP A 836 -15.54 -0.17 3.95
C ASP A 836 -16.42 0.09 2.70
N LEU A 837 -15.85 -0.09 1.50
CA LEU A 837 -16.61 0.01 0.25
C LEU A 837 -17.53 -1.19 0.04
N TYR A 838 -17.10 -2.41 0.41
CA TYR A 838 -17.99 -3.57 0.39
C TYR A 838 -19.14 -3.41 1.39
N ASN A 839 -18.90 -2.76 2.54
CA ASN A 839 -19.95 -2.45 3.54
C ASN A 839 -20.99 -1.42 3.04
N LEU A 840 -20.79 -0.82 1.87
CA LEU A 840 -21.79 -0.01 1.19
C LEU A 840 -22.73 -0.85 0.30
N ILE A 841 -22.31 -2.07 -0.09
CA ILE A 841 -23.03 -3.01 -0.97
C ILE A 841 -23.64 -4.18 -0.17
N GLU A 842 -22.92 -4.68 0.84
CA GLU A 842 -23.26 -5.87 1.63
C GLU A 842 -23.33 -5.52 3.13
N GLY A 843 -24.17 -6.24 3.89
CA GLY A 843 -24.33 -6.09 5.34
C GLY A 843 -25.63 -5.39 5.78
N LYS A 844 -25.88 -5.34 7.10
CA LYS A 844 -27.12 -4.75 7.67
C LYS A 844 -27.25 -3.24 7.40
N ASP A 845 -26.13 -2.55 7.17
CA ASP A 845 -26.05 -1.09 6.95
C ASP A 845 -25.66 -0.73 5.50
N ALA A 846 -25.96 -1.58 4.52
CA ALA A 846 -25.66 -1.31 3.11
C ALA A 846 -26.49 -0.11 2.58
N LEU A 847 -25.88 0.74 1.73
CA LEU A 847 -26.58 1.88 1.11
C LEU A 847 -27.18 1.52 -0.25
N ILE A 848 -26.58 0.58 -0.97
CA ILE A 848 -27.07 0.08 -2.26
C ILE A 848 -27.14 -1.45 -2.21
N ASP A 849 -28.05 -2.05 -2.98
CA ASP A 849 -28.14 -3.50 -3.08
C ASP A 849 -27.15 -4.08 -4.12
N HIS A 850 -26.92 -5.40 -4.01
CA HIS A 850 -25.98 -6.10 -4.89
C HIS A 850 -26.46 -6.13 -6.35
N ILE A 851 -27.77 -6.04 -6.59
CA ILE A 851 -28.36 -6.01 -7.94
C ILE A 851 -27.98 -4.70 -8.63
N THR A 852 -28.16 -3.58 -7.94
CA THR A 852 -27.79 -2.24 -8.42
C THR A 852 -26.30 -2.18 -8.70
N TYR A 853 -25.46 -2.74 -7.82
CA TYR A 853 -24.01 -2.77 -8.05
C TYR A 853 -23.62 -3.56 -9.31
N GLU A 854 -24.11 -4.79 -9.47
CA GLU A 854 -23.81 -5.64 -10.64
C GLU A 854 -24.30 -5.01 -11.96
N MET A 855 -25.46 -4.33 -11.96
CA MET A 855 -25.94 -3.59 -13.13
C MET A 855 -24.95 -2.51 -13.61
N TYR A 856 -24.18 -1.91 -12.70
CA TYR A 856 -23.26 -0.81 -13.01
C TYR A 856 -21.77 -1.22 -13.02
N LYS A 857 -21.48 -2.45 -12.60
CA LYS A 857 -20.13 -3.03 -12.57
C LYS A 857 -19.53 -3.18 -13.97
N ASP A 858 -20.31 -3.56 -14.98
CA ASP A 858 -19.83 -3.83 -16.35
C ASP A 858 -20.29 -2.81 -17.39
N VAL A 859 -20.72 -1.61 -16.98
CA VAL A 859 -21.09 -0.56 -17.93
C VAL A 859 -19.81 0.00 -18.58
N TYR A 860 -19.44 -0.59 -19.72
CA TYR A 860 -18.28 -0.25 -20.58
C TYR A 860 -18.50 0.99 -21.45
N GLU A 861 -19.71 1.54 -21.51
CA GLU A 861 -19.97 2.72 -22.34
C GLU A 861 -19.09 3.90 -21.88
N THR A 862 -18.11 4.18 -22.72
CA THR A 862 -17.23 5.34 -22.64
C THR A 862 -18.11 6.58 -22.63
N VAL A 863 -17.93 7.32 -21.54
CA VAL A 863 -18.57 8.58 -21.19
C VAL A 863 -19.97 8.44 -20.60
N LYS A 864 -20.05 8.79 -19.31
CA LYS A 864 -21.18 9.39 -18.59
C LYS A 864 -20.62 9.75 -17.21
N THR A 865 -20.25 11.01 -17.00
CA THR A 865 -20.03 11.47 -15.61
C THR A 865 -21.40 11.48 -14.93
N ALA A 866 -21.55 10.68 -13.87
CA ALA A 866 -22.82 10.52 -13.16
C ALA A 866 -22.95 11.63 -12.12
N ILE A 867 -23.89 12.56 -12.30
CA ILE A 867 -24.11 13.66 -11.35
C ILE A 867 -25.51 13.52 -10.76
N SER A 868 -25.55 13.49 -9.43
CA SER A 868 -26.78 13.39 -8.65
C SER A 868 -26.93 14.58 -7.72
N PHE A 869 -28.13 15.16 -7.67
CA PHE A 869 -28.49 16.22 -6.72
C PHE A 869 -29.51 15.67 -5.71
N VAL A 870 -29.20 15.80 -4.43
CA VAL A 870 -30.07 15.35 -3.35
C VAL A 870 -30.40 16.50 -2.40
N GLN A 871 -31.65 16.57 -1.96
CA GLN A 871 -32.05 17.52 -0.92
C GLN A 871 -31.48 17.08 0.43
N SER A 872 -30.89 18.03 1.17
CA SER A 872 -30.21 17.78 2.45
C SER A 872 -30.40 18.97 3.38
N ASP A 873 -30.27 18.78 4.71
CA ASP A 873 -30.30 19.91 5.67
C ASP A 873 -29.04 20.78 5.57
N LYS A 874 -27.98 20.21 5.03
CA LYS A 874 -26.64 20.79 4.93
C LYS A 874 -26.12 20.70 3.50
N ASN A 875 -25.30 21.66 3.11
CA ASN A 875 -24.58 21.61 1.84
C ASN A 875 -23.35 20.71 1.98
N TRP A 876 -23.23 19.69 1.15
CA TRP A 876 -22.08 18.78 1.11
C TRP A 876 -21.89 18.23 -0.31
N CYS A 877 -20.68 17.74 -0.61
CA CYS A 877 -20.38 17.18 -1.93
C CYS A 877 -19.53 15.93 -1.80
N PHE A 878 -19.86 14.89 -2.54
CA PHE A 878 -19.05 13.70 -2.74
C PHE A 878 -18.60 13.64 -4.20
N PHE A 879 -17.32 13.32 -4.40
CA PHE A 879 -16.72 13.16 -5.71
C PHE A 879 -15.98 11.83 -5.78
N SER A 880 -16.14 11.14 -6.90
CA SER A 880 -15.27 10.07 -7.35
C SER A 880 -14.50 10.56 -8.58
N PHE A 881 -13.20 10.37 -8.59
CA PHE A 881 -12.32 10.69 -9.71
C PHE A 881 -11.94 9.41 -10.44
N ARG A 882 -11.97 9.44 -11.77
CA ARG A 882 -11.47 8.39 -12.64
C ARG A 882 -9.98 8.17 -12.43
N GLY A 883 -9.56 6.92 -12.58
CA GLY A 883 -8.15 6.62 -12.76
C GLY A 883 -7.64 7.15 -14.10
N SER A 884 -6.31 7.24 -14.22
CA SER A 884 -5.61 7.45 -15.49
C SER A 884 -4.37 6.57 -15.54
N THR A 885 -3.64 6.60 -16.65
CA THR A 885 -2.35 5.90 -16.82
C THR A 885 -1.24 6.37 -15.86
N ALA A 886 -1.48 7.44 -15.10
CA ALA A 886 -0.54 7.94 -14.09
C ALA A 886 -1.13 7.94 -12.67
N LYS A 887 -2.45 7.90 -12.51
CA LYS A 887 -3.13 8.15 -11.22
C LYS A 887 -4.21 7.12 -10.91
N SER A 888 -4.24 6.63 -9.68
CA SER A 888 -5.31 5.77 -9.19
C SER A 888 -6.64 6.55 -8.98
N PRO A 889 -7.79 5.87 -9.04
CA PRO A 889 -9.07 6.47 -8.67
C PRO A 889 -9.11 6.91 -7.21
N LYS A 890 -9.63 8.12 -6.97
CA LYS A 890 -9.74 8.74 -5.63
C LYS A 890 -11.15 9.16 -5.31
N TRP A 891 -11.49 9.23 -4.02
CA TRP A 891 -12.73 9.85 -3.55
C TRP A 891 -12.42 11.10 -2.73
N LEU A 892 -13.33 12.06 -2.78
CA LEU A 892 -13.31 13.25 -1.94
C LEU A 892 -14.71 13.54 -1.42
N PHE A 893 -14.83 13.66 -0.10
CA PHE A 893 -16.04 14.18 0.52
C PHE A 893 -15.74 15.56 1.11
N ILE A 894 -16.56 16.56 0.78
CA ILE A 894 -16.48 17.92 1.32
C ILE A 894 -17.72 18.16 2.18
N ASP A 895 -17.49 18.43 3.47
CA ASP A 895 -18.56 18.68 4.43
C ASP A 895 -19.08 20.14 4.41
N GLU A 896 -20.02 20.44 5.31
CA GLU A 896 -20.64 21.76 5.42
C GLU A 896 -19.68 22.87 5.86
N LYS A 897 -18.55 22.51 6.47
CA LYS A 897 -17.49 23.42 6.91
C LYS A 897 -16.41 23.59 5.83
N ASN A 898 -16.61 23.03 4.63
CA ASN A 898 -15.64 22.93 3.56
C ASN A 898 -14.38 22.14 3.94
N LYS A 899 -14.48 21.20 4.88
CA LYS A 899 -13.39 20.27 5.19
C LYS A 899 -13.45 19.09 4.22
N GLY A 900 -12.33 18.81 3.56
CA GLY A 900 -12.16 17.66 2.68
C GLY A 900 -11.74 16.40 3.43
N TYR A 901 -12.31 15.27 3.03
CA TYR A 901 -12.03 13.93 3.54
C TYR A 901 -11.70 13.00 2.36
N THR A 902 -10.61 12.25 2.46
CA THR A 902 -10.10 11.38 1.39
C THR A 902 -10.00 9.91 1.78
N ASP A 903 -10.14 9.61 3.08
CA ASP A 903 -10.07 8.25 3.61
C ASP A 903 -11.41 7.53 3.40
N PHE A 904 -11.39 6.32 2.84
CA PHE A 904 -12.62 5.57 2.51
C PHE A 904 -13.47 5.26 3.75
N SER A 905 -12.86 5.01 4.90
CA SER A 905 -13.59 4.73 6.14
C SER A 905 -14.38 5.97 6.58
N GLU A 906 -13.72 7.13 6.58
CA GLU A 906 -14.34 8.41 6.95
C GLU A 906 -15.43 8.82 5.96
N ILE A 907 -15.16 8.65 4.66
CA ILE A 907 -16.13 8.96 3.60
C ILE A 907 -17.35 8.04 3.70
N THR A 908 -17.16 6.74 3.92
CA THR A 908 -18.26 5.77 4.06
C THR A 908 -19.15 6.12 5.26
N ILE A 909 -18.56 6.45 6.41
CA ILE A 909 -19.30 6.91 7.59
C ILE A 909 -20.10 8.19 7.26
N LYS A 910 -19.49 9.15 6.56
CA LYS A 910 -20.16 10.40 6.14
C LYS A 910 -21.32 10.13 5.19
N LEU A 911 -21.11 9.30 4.18
CA LEU A 911 -22.16 8.90 3.23
C LEU A 911 -23.32 8.25 3.97
N LYS A 912 -23.05 7.32 4.91
CA LYS A 912 -24.08 6.72 5.77
C LYS A 912 -24.77 7.75 6.66
N THR A 913 -24.10 8.78 7.16
CA THR A 913 -24.79 9.84 7.92
C THR A 913 -25.68 10.73 7.05
N TYR A 914 -25.24 11.05 5.82
CA TYR A 914 -25.92 12.01 4.95
C TYR A 914 -26.99 11.41 4.05
N LEU A 915 -26.88 10.12 3.70
CA LEU A 915 -27.80 9.38 2.83
C LEU A 915 -28.73 8.42 3.61
N VAL A 916 -28.91 8.59 4.93
CA VAL A 916 -29.76 7.71 5.77
C VAL A 916 -30.87 8.52 6.46
N LYS A 917 -31.76 9.12 5.69
CA LYS A 917 -33.06 9.62 6.19
C LYS A 917 -34.16 9.04 5.31
N ASP A 918 -35.29 8.67 5.92
CA ASP A 918 -36.43 7.97 5.29
C ASP A 918 -37.18 8.76 4.18
N ASN A 919 -36.56 9.74 3.52
CA ASN A 919 -37.06 10.39 2.30
C ASN A 919 -35.93 11.24 1.65
N ILE A 920 -34.96 10.60 0.99
CA ILE A 920 -34.03 11.35 0.11
C ILE A 920 -34.82 11.84 -1.10
N ILE A 921 -34.94 13.16 -1.24
CA ILE A 921 -35.57 13.77 -2.42
C ILE A 921 -34.48 14.02 -3.47
N GLN A 922 -34.47 13.21 -4.52
CA GLN A 922 -33.65 13.41 -5.72
C GLN A 922 -34.17 14.63 -6.49
N ARG A 923 -33.28 15.55 -6.89
CA ARG A 923 -33.61 16.73 -7.70
C ARG A 923 -33.13 16.53 -9.13
N LYS A 924 -34.01 16.83 -10.10
CA LYS A 924 -33.63 16.89 -11.51
C LYS A 924 -32.78 18.11 -11.78
N TRP A 925 -31.94 18.05 -12.81
CA TRP A 925 -31.03 19.14 -13.16
C TRP A 925 -31.75 20.47 -13.46
N GLN A 926 -32.96 20.40 -14.04
CA GLN A 926 -33.80 21.57 -14.36
C GLN A 926 -34.36 22.28 -13.12
N GLU A 927 -34.42 21.60 -11.97
CA GLU A 927 -34.94 22.17 -10.71
C GLU A 927 -33.87 22.94 -9.92
N VAL A 928 -32.64 22.98 -10.44
CA VAL A 928 -31.45 23.46 -9.74
C VAL A 928 -30.74 24.52 -10.59
N ASP A 929 -30.32 25.63 -9.98
CA ASP A 929 -29.40 26.61 -10.59
C ASP A 929 -27.99 25.98 -10.75
N THR A 930 -27.89 25.07 -11.71
CA THR A 930 -26.72 24.25 -12.00
C THR A 930 -25.49 25.11 -12.29
N PRO A 931 -25.54 26.19 -13.10
CA PRO A 931 -24.38 27.05 -13.36
C PRO A 931 -23.77 27.69 -12.10
N SER A 932 -24.61 28.26 -11.22
CA SER A 932 -24.16 28.94 -9.99
C SER A 932 -23.62 27.94 -8.97
N ILE A 933 -24.31 26.81 -8.80
CA ILE A 933 -23.94 25.77 -7.85
C ILE A 933 -22.63 25.09 -8.28
N MET A 934 -22.50 24.71 -9.55
CA MET A 934 -21.29 24.07 -10.07
C MET A 934 -20.05 24.97 -9.95
N THR A 935 -20.20 26.28 -10.18
CA THR A 935 -19.10 27.23 -9.99
C THR A 935 -18.61 27.26 -8.53
N LYS A 936 -19.53 27.29 -7.56
CA LYS A 936 -19.19 27.23 -6.13
C LYS A 936 -18.55 25.90 -5.74
N ILE A 937 -19.04 24.81 -6.29
CA ILE A 937 -18.55 23.45 -6.03
C ILE A 937 -17.15 23.25 -6.60
N ILE A 938 -16.88 23.68 -7.83
CA ILE A 938 -15.55 23.62 -8.45
C ILE A 938 -14.57 24.49 -7.66
N TYR A 939 -14.97 25.67 -7.21
CA TYR A 939 -14.13 26.51 -6.35
C TYR A 939 -13.78 25.79 -5.02
N ARG A 940 -14.74 25.11 -4.38
CA ARG A 940 -14.49 24.30 -3.19
C ARG A 940 -13.57 23.11 -3.47
N LEU A 941 -13.79 22.42 -4.59
CA LEU A 941 -12.96 21.30 -5.05
C LEU A 941 -11.50 21.74 -5.23
N ARG A 942 -11.27 22.87 -5.89
CA ARG A 942 -9.93 23.46 -6.10
C ARG A 942 -9.21 23.75 -4.79
N LYS A 943 -9.93 24.30 -3.79
CA LYS A 943 -9.36 24.55 -2.45
C LYS A 943 -8.90 23.27 -1.75
N GLN A 944 -9.47 22.12 -2.11
CA GLN A 944 -9.16 20.81 -1.54
C GLN A 944 -8.21 19.97 -2.43
N GLU A 945 -7.67 20.50 -3.52
CA GLU A 945 -6.76 19.76 -4.41
C GLU A 945 -5.50 19.26 -3.69
N LYS A 946 -4.85 20.12 -2.90
CA LYS A 946 -3.72 19.71 -2.03
C LYS A 946 -4.13 18.61 -1.05
N ALA A 947 -5.41 18.55 -0.65
CA ALA A 947 -5.92 17.51 0.23
C ALA A 947 -6.06 16.14 -0.47
N LEU A 948 -6.05 16.06 -1.79
CA LEU A 948 -6.00 14.78 -2.51
C LEU A 948 -4.60 14.16 -2.58
N LEU A 949 -3.57 14.97 -2.26
CA LEU A 949 -2.19 14.52 -2.25
C LEU A 949 -1.86 13.76 -0.96
N PRO A 950 -1.03 12.70 -1.05
CA PRO A 950 -0.40 12.06 0.10
C PRO A 950 0.35 13.05 0.99
N TRP A 951 0.41 12.79 2.29
CA TRP A 951 1.05 13.70 3.25
C TRP A 951 2.51 14.02 2.94
N LYS A 952 3.28 13.05 2.41
CA LYS A 952 4.67 13.28 1.98
C LYS A 952 4.76 14.31 0.86
N LYS A 953 3.86 14.23 -0.11
CA LYS A 953 3.78 15.18 -1.24
C LYS A 953 3.31 16.56 -0.79
N ARG A 954 2.31 16.62 0.10
CA ARG A 954 1.89 17.88 0.75
C ARG A 954 3.06 18.56 1.45
N ARG A 955 3.81 17.81 2.27
CA ARG A 955 4.99 18.32 2.98
C ARG A 955 6.09 18.77 2.03
N ALA A 956 6.30 18.05 0.94
CA ALA A 956 7.26 18.47 -0.08
C ALA A 956 6.86 19.82 -0.69
N LEU A 957 5.58 20.02 -1.03
CA LEU A 957 5.11 21.32 -1.54
C LEU A 957 5.25 22.43 -0.48
N GLU A 958 4.81 22.18 0.76
CA GLU A 958 4.91 23.17 1.85
C GLU A 958 6.35 23.57 2.15
N GLN A 959 7.29 22.61 2.16
CA GLN A 959 8.71 22.91 2.37
C GLN A 959 9.35 23.55 1.14
N GLY A 960 8.94 23.14 -0.06
CA GLY A 960 9.33 23.77 -1.33
C GLY A 960 9.01 25.25 -1.34
N GLU A 961 7.76 25.59 -1.02
CA GLU A 961 7.28 26.97 -0.93
C GLU A 961 8.05 27.78 0.12
N LYS A 962 8.23 27.24 1.34
CA LYS A 962 8.98 27.91 2.42
C LYS A 962 10.44 28.18 2.05
N ILE A 963 11.13 27.18 1.49
CA ILE A 963 12.54 27.31 1.11
C ILE A 963 12.66 28.29 -0.05
N LEU A 964 11.81 28.16 -1.08
CA LEU A 964 11.84 29.04 -2.25
C LEU A 964 11.54 30.50 -1.88
N ASN A 965 10.56 30.76 -1.00
CA ASN A 965 10.28 32.10 -0.49
C ASN A 965 11.50 32.70 0.23
N TYR A 966 12.16 31.92 1.09
CA TYR A 966 13.37 32.39 1.78
C TYR A 966 14.50 32.72 0.79
N HIS A 967 14.72 31.87 -0.22
CA HIS A 967 15.72 32.12 -1.26
C HIS A 967 15.39 33.35 -2.09
N TYR A 968 14.12 33.54 -2.47
CA TYR A 968 13.62 34.72 -3.20
C TYR A 968 13.85 36.03 -2.42
N GLU A 969 13.56 36.04 -1.12
CA GLU A 969 13.70 37.25 -0.29
C GLU A 969 15.16 37.58 0.06
N LYS A 970 15.97 36.57 0.39
CA LYS A 970 17.26 36.77 1.09
C LYS A 970 18.51 36.30 0.35
N ILE A 971 18.39 35.41 -0.64
CA ILE A 971 19.56 34.77 -1.29
C ILE A 971 19.71 35.20 -2.75
N PHE A 972 18.65 35.12 -3.55
CA PHE A 972 18.68 35.48 -4.97
C PHE A 972 18.89 36.99 -5.14
N LYS A 973 19.96 37.35 -5.86
CA LYS A 973 20.34 38.75 -6.11
C LYS A 973 20.09 39.16 -7.56
N SER A 974 20.12 38.22 -8.50
CA SER A 974 19.87 38.50 -9.91
C SER A 974 18.38 38.77 -10.18
N SER A 975 18.08 39.69 -11.10
CA SER A 975 16.73 39.94 -11.60
C SER A 975 16.12 38.69 -12.26
N THR A 976 16.94 37.89 -12.96
CA THR A 976 16.50 36.67 -13.63
C THR A 976 16.08 35.58 -12.65
N GLU A 977 16.85 35.35 -11.58
CA GLU A 977 16.54 34.39 -10.52
C GLU A 977 15.23 34.76 -9.81
N LYS A 978 15.06 36.05 -9.48
CA LYS A 978 13.84 36.54 -8.83
C LYS A 978 12.60 36.36 -9.71
N ILE A 979 12.69 36.63 -11.01
CA ILE A 979 11.58 36.41 -11.95
C ILE A 979 11.19 34.94 -12.01
N LYS A 980 12.18 34.03 -12.14
CA LYS A 980 11.95 32.58 -12.21
C LYS A 980 11.35 32.04 -10.90
N ALA A 981 11.91 32.44 -9.75
CA ALA A 981 11.39 32.07 -8.44
C ALA A 981 9.96 32.59 -8.22
N LYS A 982 9.66 33.82 -8.64
CA LYS A 982 8.28 34.37 -8.58
C LYS A 982 7.29 33.58 -9.42
N LYS A 983 7.70 33.14 -10.62
CA LYS A 983 6.88 32.26 -11.47
C LYS A 983 6.59 30.93 -10.78
N LEU A 984 7.60 30.29 -10.21
CA LEU A 984 7.42 29.03 -9.46
C LEU A 984 6.56 29.22 -8.20
N LEU A 985 6.73 30.31 -7.46
CA LEU A 985 5.92 30.63 -6.29
C LEU A 985 4.43 30.79 -6.64
N ALA A 986 4.12 31.34 -7.82
CA ALA A 986 2.75 31.43 -8.30
C ALA A 986 2.09 30.06 -8.53
N LEU A 987 2.87 29.01 -8.84
CA LEU A 987 2.35 27.65 -9.06
C LEU A 987 1.91 26.96 -7.76
N PHE A 988 2.35 27.43 -6.59
CA PHE A 988 1.89 26.89 -5.30
C PHE A 988 0.51 27.38 -4.90
N ASN A 989 -0.01 28.45 -5.55
CA ASN A 989 -1.29 29.06 -5.21
C ASN A 989 -2.41 28.54 -6.14
N PRO A 990 -3.33 27.69 -5.63
CA PRO A 990 -4.45 27.18 -6.42
C PRO A 990 -5.55 28.23 -6.72
N GLU A 991 -5.46 29.44 -6.13
CA GLU A 991 -6.45 30.50 -6.30
C GLU A 991 -6.22 31.40 -7.53
N ASN A 992 -5.17 31.15 -8.31
CA ASN A 992 -4.90 31.95 -9.50
C ASN A 992 -6.06 31.81 -10.51
N LYS A 993 -6.65 32.94 -10.91
CA LYS A 993 -7.78 32.99 -11.85
C LYS A 993 -7.40 32.68 -13.30
N GLU A 994 -6.10 32.52 -13.58
CA GLU A 994 -5.58 32.22 -14.91
C GLU A 994 -5.75 30.73 -15.25
N ASP A 995 -6.04 30.42 -16.52
CA ASP A 995 -6.25 29.05 -17.05
C ASP A 995 -4.96 28.18 -17.09
N ASN A 996 -3.89 28.58 -16.37
CA ASN A 996 -2.62 27.85 -16.34
C ASN A 996 -2.57 26.91 -15.13
N TYR A 997 -2.95 25.64 -15.35
CA TYR A 997 -3.08 24.62 -14.30
C TYR A 997 -1.83 23.76 -14.20
N VAL A 998 -1.23 23.63 -13.01
CA VAL A 998 -0.08 22.74 -12.77
C VAL A 998 -0.54 21.47 -12.07
N ASP A 999 -0.05 20.32 -12.51
CA ASP A 999 -0.23 19.08 -11.79
C ASP A 999 0.54 19.11 -10.46
N LEU A 1000 -0.17 19.39 -9.34
CA LEU A 1000 0.45 19.45 -8.02
C LEU A 1000 1.07 18.14 -7.58
N ASP A 1001 0.60 17.00 -8.10
CA ASP A 1001 1.14 15.68 -7.77
C ASP A 1001 2.53 15.48 -8.38
N HIS A 1002 2.66 15.78 -9.68
CA HIS A 1002 3.95 15.76 -10.38
C HIS A 1002 4.88 16.86 -9.86
N PHE A 1003 4.35 18.05 -9.57
CA PHE A 1003 5.16 19.13 -9.00
C PHE A 1003 5.74 18.74 -7.62
N ALA A 1004 4.97 18.03 -6.80
CA ALA A 1004 5.48 17.48 -5.54
C ALA A 1004 6.59 16.44 -5.76
N ASP A 1005 6.47 15.59 -6.78
CA ASP A 1005 7.51 14.62 -7.14
C ASP A 1005 8.82 15.33 -7.52
N LEU A 1006 8.78 16.41 -8.32
CA LEU A 1006 9.96 17.20 -8.66
C LEU A 1006 10.66 17.78 -7.42
N TRP A 1007 9.89 18.25 -6.43
CA TRP A 1007 10.44 18.71 -5.15
C TRP A 1007 11.05 17.57 -4.33
N LEU A 1008 10.43 16.39 -4.33
CA LEU A 1008 10.98 15.21 -3.67
C LEU A 1008 12.33 14.78 -4.27
N GLU A 1009 12.55 14.96 -5.57
CA GLU A 1009 13.85 14.70 -6.20
C GLU A 1009 14.96 15.59 -5.66
N ILE A 1010 14.63 16.82 -5.27
CA ILE A 1010 15.57 17.76 -4.63
C ILE A 1010 15.75 17.41 -3.16
N PHE A 1011 14.68 17.07 -2.45
CA PHE A 1011 14.67 16.93 -1.00
C PHE A 1011 15.19 15.59 -0.48
N ILE A 1012 14.89 14.48 -1.16
CA ILE A 1012 15.29 13.14 -0.71
C ILE A 1012 16.81 13.02 -0.56
N PRO A 1013 17.66 13.45 -1.52
CA PRO A 1013 19.10 13.40 -1.37
C PRO A 1013 19.63 14.19 -0.16
N GLU A 1014 19.05 15.36 0.11
CA GLU A 1014 19.46 16.19 1.26
C GLU A 1014 18.98 15.60 2.59
N LEU A 1015 17.79 15.00 2.61
CA LEU A 1015 17.27 14.29 3.78
C LEU A 1015 18.14 13.07 4.12
N ASP A 1016 18.57 12.31 3.11
CA ASP A 1016 19.43 11.14 3.29
C ASP A 1016 20.83 11.54 3.82
N LYS A 1017 21.39 12.67 3.36
CA LYS A 1017 22.62 13.25 3.94
C LYS A 1017 22.45 13.60 5.43
N LEU A 1018 21.33 14.23 5.80
CA LEU A 1018 21.05 14.56 7.20
C LEU A 1018 20.92 13.31 8.08
N LYS A 1019 20.25 12.27 7.59
CA LYS A 1019 20.12 10.97 8.26
C LYS A 1019 21.48 10.31 8.45
N ALA A 1020 22.37 10.38 7.46
CA ALA A 1020 23.71 9.79 7.53
C ALA A 1020 24.65 10.48 8.53
N GLN A 1021 24.67 11.83 8.56
CA GLN A 1021 25.61 12.62 9.36
C GLN A 1021 25.37 12.54 10.89
N LYS A 1022 24.17 12.16 11.34
CA LYS A 1022 23.76 12.26 12.76
C LYS A 1022 23.35 10.92 13.39
N THR A 1023 23.95 9.82 12.94
CA THR A 1023 23.75 8.45 13.46
C THR A 1023 23.96 8.28 14.97
N ARG A 1024 24.62 9.23 15.64
CA ARG A 1024 24.82 9.23 17.11
C ARG A 1024 23.64 9.75 17.94
N ARG A 1025 22.63 10.41 17.34
CA ARG A 1025 21.46 10.92 18.08
C ARG A 1025 20.21 10.12 17.72
N ARG A 1026 19.40 9.74 18.72
CA ARG A 1026 18.10 9.03 18.56
C ARG A 1026 17.02 9.84 17.82
N LYS A 1027 17.35 11.02 17.28
CA LYS A 1027 16.42 11.92 16.58
C LYS A 1027 16.07 11.34 15.21
N ILE A 1028 14.79 11.36 14.88
CA ILE A 1028 14.28 11.05 13.55
C ILE A 1028 14.29 12.31 12.70
N TYR A 1029 14.73 12.19 11.45
CA TYR A 1029 14.69 13.26 10.47
C TYR A 1029 13.57 13.00 9.46
N THR A 1030 12.75 14.01 9.26
CA THR A 1030 11.61 14.06 8.32
C THR A 1030 11.85 15.17 7.31
N LEU A 1031 11.01 15.27 6.27
CA LEU A 1031 11.02 16.41 5.33
C LEU A 1031 10.89 17.77 6.04
N ARG A 1032 10.24 17.82 7.21
CA ARG A 1032 10.11 19.04 8.04
C ARG A 1032 11.44 19.56 8.59
N ASP A 1033 12.46 18.72 8.68
CA ASP A 1033 13.78 19.12 9.14
C ASP A 1033 14.64 19.79 8.04
N LEU A 1034 14.19 19.73 6.77
CA LEU A 1034 14.80 20.45 5.66
C LEU A 1034 14.49 21.95 5.74
N ASN A 1035 15.48 22.77 5.42
CA ASN A 1035 15.39 24.23 5.44
C ASN A 1035 16.45 24.84 4.53
N TYR A 1036 16.42 26.16 4.39
CA TYR A 1036 17.36 26.91 3.53
C TYR A 1036 18.85 26.69 3.84
N ARG A 1037 19.23 26.20 5.04
CA ARG A 1037 20.63 25.93 5.40
C ARG A 1037 21.14 24.59 4.88
N ASN A 1038 20.25 23.64 4.67
CA ASN A 1038 20.60 22.29 4.22
C ASN A 1038 20.11 21.98 2.79
N VAL A 1039 19.25 22.82 2.22
CA VAL A 1039 18.84 22.73 0.81
C VAL A 1039 19.29 23.98 0.05
N HIS A 1040 20.15 23.77 -0.95
CA HIS A 1040 20.59 24.82 -1.87
C HIS A 1040 19.89 24.69 -3.23
N ILE A 1041 19.26 25.78 -3.67
CA ILE A 1041 18.56 25.90 -4.96
C ILE A 1041 19.42 26.79 -5.86
N SER A 1042 19.98 26.22 -6.92
CA SER A 1042 20.71 26.96 -7.96
C SER A 1042 19.76 27.43 -9.07
N ILE A 1043 20.23 28.34 -9.92
CA ILE A 1043 19.46 28.79 -11.09
C ILE A 1043 19.10 27.64 -12.04
N ASP A 1044 20.01 26.69 -12.26
CA ASP A 1044 19.76 25.50 -13.10
C ASP A 1044 18.62 24.64 -12.53
N LYS A 1045 18.49 24.56 -11.20
CA LYS A 1045 17.37 23.86 -10.56
C LYS A 1045 16.05 24.60 -10.73
N LEU A 1046 16.06 25.93 -10.75
CA LEU A 1046 14.86 26.74 -11.04
C LEU A 1046 14.40 26.51 -12.49
N ASP A 1047 15.36 26.48 -13.43
CA ASP A 1047 15.08 26.20 -14.84
C ASP A 1047 14.54 24.78 -15.01
N TRP A 1048 15.21 23.80 -14.41
CA TRP A 1048 14.74 22.42 -14.43
C TRP A 1048 13.32 22.27 -13.86
N LEU A 1049 12.98 22.94 -12.74
CA LEU A 1049 11.63 22.91 -12.19
C LEU A 1049 10.59 23.54 -13.13
N LEU A 1050 10.93 24.63 -13.81
CA LEU A 1050 10.05 25.31 -14.76
C LEU A 1050 9.89 24.53 -16.07
N GLU A 1051 10.93 23.83 -16.53
CA GLU A 1051 10.89 23.02 -17.75
C GLU A 1051 10.13 21.71 -17.54
N ASN A 1052 10.22 21.12 -16.35
CA ASN A 1052 9.62 19.82 -16.05
C ASN A 1052 8.25 19.91 -15.38
N CYS A 1053 7.77 21.11 -15.00
CA CYS A 1053 6.41 21.25 -14.48
C CYS A 1053 5.39 20.99 -15.61
N GLN A 1054 4.56 19.96 -15.42
CA GLN A 1054 3.51 19.62 -16.37
C GLN A 1054 2.26 20.45 -16.07
N TYR A 1055 1.71 21.05 -17.13
CA TYR A 1055 0.38 21.65 -17.08
C TYR A 1055 -0.65 20.57 -17.39
N ALA A 1056 -1.68 20.42 -16.54
CA ALA A 1056 -2.62 19.30 -16.62
C ALA A 1056 -4.08 19.74 -16.80
N SER A 1057 -4.91 18.80 -17.26
CA SER A 1057 -6.37 18.81 -17.17
C SER A 1057 -6.81 19.08 -15.72
N THR A 1058 -7.84 19.90 -15.54
CA THR A 1058 -8.32 20.29 -14.22
C THR A 1058 -9.01 19.12 -13.50
N LEU A 1059 -9.00 19.09 -12.16
CA LEU A 1059 -9.65 18.03 -11.36
C LEU A 1059 -11.11 17.78 -11.74
N ASP A 1060 -11.82 18.81 -12.23
CA ASP A 1060 -13.19 18.73 -12.72
C ASP A 1060 -13.36 17.92 -14.02
N GLU A 1061 -12.30 17.72 -14.80
CA GLU A 1061 -12.28 16.82 -15.97
C GLU A 1061 -12.11 15.35 -15.58
N MET A 1062 -11.61 15.08 -14.37
CA MET A 1062 -11.38 13.72 -13.87
C MET A 1062 -12.59 13.13 -13.13
N VAL A 1063 -13.67 13.88 -12.89
CA VAL A 1063 -14.81 13.40 -12.09
C VAL A 1063 -15.57 12.29 -12.83
N SER A 1064 -15.62 11.10 -12.24
CA SER A 1064 -16.39 9.93 -12.72
C SER A 1064 -17.85 9.98 -12.26
N ALA A 1065 -18.04 10.34 -10.99
CA ALA A 1065 -19.34 10.41 -10.33
C ALA A 1065 -19.32 11.49 -9.24
N CYS A 1066 -20.45 12.15 -9.03
CA CYS A 1066 -20.62 13.19 -8.02
C CYS A 1066 -22.02 13.16 -7.40
N ILE A 1067 -22.10 13.29 -6.08
CA ILE A 1067 -23.35 13.45 -5.34
C ILE A 1067 -23.30 14.78 -4.60
N ILE A 1068 -24.30 15.63 -4.82
CA ILE A 1068 -24.34 17.00 -4.31
C ILE A 1068 -25.55 17.16 -3.40
N GLY A 1069 -25.30 17.36 -2.12
CA GLY A 1069 -26.32 17.72 -1.14
C GLY A 1069 -26.60 19.22 -1.17
N ILE A 1070 -27.82 19.60 -1.52
CA ILE A 1070 -28.27 20.99 -1.57
C ILE A 1070 -29.25 21.25 -0.43
N LYS A 1071 -29.02 22.34 0.31
CA LYS A 1071 -29.94 22.81 1.34
C LYS A 1071 -31.28 23.22 0.71
N SER A 1072 -32.40 22.68 1.21
CA SER A 1072 -33.72 23.14 0.77
C SER A 1072 -33.85 24.64 1.03
N LEU A 1073 -34.24 25.39 -0.01
CA LEU A 1073 -34.58 26.80 0.11
C LEU A 1073 -35.80 27.00 1.02
#